data_AF-A0A2M7LKF3-F1
#
_entry.id   AF-A0A2M7LKF3-F1
#
_cell.length_a   1.000
_cell.length_b   1.000
_cell.length_c   1.000
_cell.angle_alpha   90.00
_cell.angle_beta   90.00
_cell.angle_gamma   90.00
#
_symmetry.space_group_name_H-M   'P 1'
#
loop_
_entity.id
_entity.type
_entity.pdbx_description
1 polymer ?
#
loop_
_entity_poly.entity_id
_entity_poly.type
_entity_poly.pdbx_seq_one_letter_code
_entity_poly.pdbx_strand_id
1 'polypeptide(L)'
;EAKKDIIVDMQENRNFQHKFDGDKDDIGTARGRANSITEFIKKMFVAAKIAPEKVPAAEKPVQTDPKAPVLTPESTKLLKKLGEKIIIENITDQTAPYFYDLLKSITNREVKTTEDLLRAVQKAVPLREISPGMFEKLQNASVDYAVNNFNTPEKEAKQKFGVPDVEQNQGYNEQNERRAVEDRSADQSFDENWQHYFSGYFSEGDEKNLVHALYTPTSFVKYYEGVQQWVKDNNKNKNINLDEKEVSKKASEEMEARITLLFGKLYTRLDHEKPAEYFQSIEQEDIMKGIIPVKHELKRRLQKLGSKVDEYLKEQKDQGKEVPIFFQRFEQDTETVAIDVGEEGKQNLKPRVRYNTKMGSKTASGSHFTHYLDQVIDHYIEARKYTHNSRAVFLHPADPQKGFYGQMALFAAETSTLDFDQMMLLPDNDVFQSAFGLYNKMIEEGFAKHDWRHPSASMFTPKMNQHTTQIEERVIKQLKAMYEDMSEERLSAALTMAVGASRGMFLTEPEMAAHADPHLSEKGGSTFTSYYNQSATALMAFNPQHLIYRFHGSPSMLDPIFFMPIDKIESSQAFNNHKELWEKAKIYKASFLKGREDFKGQTTFFDMLDNIGLIGGPMQRKGWRTQWQFDSLYVSDRTETIDKEGRVIKGAVKTNHMKTFKHLENIGYELLQDYVTKLTVGNKPDDDDDLGDGNFLSARNTFGANAETKKLANQRKELFEYVFKKYFDKEPKDLGNYLDSIRKGKRDELIKSIRLGNKAPKNIDQDVEGAASREFLDRMLARVVIKRLPSKILRMDRDRMSEKGTSRYKQVMKDMGLEGNFDTFDDIMQDMILAEQMMRKNVSAKMRDMQAKNRPREEYGDIPYEINEDSIKALFGPLIAKGDGTMTQERLDRVLKLYGHIQNNYVNNEKFSIEKELVPYFKSGAAGERKSKYTIALDETDLSFIPFRAGGPDVLKRS
;
A
#
# COMPACT_ATOMS: atom_id res chain seq x y z
N GLU A 1 37.22 -41.37 28.30
CA GLU A 1 38.42 -41.96 28.93
C GLU A 1 39.52 -40.94 29.21
N ALA A 2 39.89 -40.07 28.25
CA ALA A 2 40.95 -39.05 28.39
C ALA A 2 40.98 -38.24 29.72
N LYS A 3 39.82 -37.92 30.32
CA LYS A 3 39.75 -37.20 31.62
C LYS A 3 40.17 -38.06 32.83
N LYS A 4 40.00 -39.39 32.77
CA LYS A 4 40.47 -40.31 33.81
C LYS A 4 41.97 -40.51 33.72
N ASP A 5 42.51 -40.58 32.49
CA ASP A 5 43.94 -40.81 32.25
C ASP A 5 44.80 -39.65 32.77
N ILE A 6 44.35 -38.40 32.61
CA ILE A 6 45.03 -37.20 33.14
C ILE A 6 45.12 -37.23 34.68
N ILE A 7 44.07 -37.70 35.36
CA ILE A 7 44.04 -37.79 36.83
C ILE A 7 45.00 -38.89 37.31
N VAL A 8 45.06 -40.03 36.61
CA VAL A 8 45.98 -41.13 36.91
C VAL A 8 47.43 -40.69 36.68
N ASP A 9 47.73 -40.07 35.54
CA ASP A 9 49.07 -39.53 35.19
C ASP A 9 49.57 -38.51 36.22
N MET A 10 48.67 -37.67 36.75
CA MET A 10 49.00 -36.71 37.80
C MET A 10 49.30 -37.35 39.16
N GLN A 11 48.61 -38.45 39.50
CA GLN A 11 48.84 -39.19 40.74
C GLN A 11 50.14 -40.02 40.71
N GLU A 12 50.64 -40.37 39.53
CA GLU A 12 51.88 -41.11 39.33
C GLU A 12 53.13 -40.19 39.30
N ASN A 13 53.02 -38.95 38.81
CA ASN A 13 54.14 -37.99 38.68
C ASN A 13 54.26 -37.01 39.87
N ARG A 14 54.39 -37.55 41.10
CA ARG A 14 54.26 -36.83 42.39
C ARG A 14 55.33 -35.76 42.72
N ASN A 15 56.33 -35.55 41.87
CA ASN A 15 57.51 -34.73 42.19
C ASN A 15 57.70 -33.48 41.32
N PHE A 16 56.67 -33.03 40.57
CA PHE A 16 56.86 -32.08 39.46
C PHE A 16 57.93 -32.55 38.43
N GLN A 17 58.28 -33.83 38.45
CA GLN A 17 59.09 -34.50 37.45
C GLN A 17 58.11 -35.12 36.45
N HIS A 18 57.64 -34.33 35.48
CA HIS A 18 56.84 -34.89 34.38
C HIS A 18 57.77 -35.77 33.52
N LYS A 19 57.35 -37.01 33.20
CA LYS A 19 58.03 -37.83 32.18
C LYS A 19 57.92 -37.12 30.83
N PHE A 20 59.04 -36.78 30.21
CA PHE A 20 59.06 -36.06 28.93
C PHE A 20 58.09 -36.67 27.89
N ASP A 21 57.20 -35.85 27.33
CA ASP A 21 56.09 -36.25 26.45
C ASP A 21 56.29 -35.63 25.05
N GLY A 22 57.38 -36.02 24.38
CA GLY A 22 57.81 -35.48 23.08
C GLY A 22 58.78 -36.39 22.35
N ASP A 23 59.50 -35.87 21.35
CA ASP A 23 60.48 -36.65 20.58
C ASP A 23 61.70 -37.04 21.42
N LYS A 24 62.13 -38.30 21.36
CA LYS A 24 63.21 -38.83 22.22
C LYS A 24 64.53 -38.08 22.06
N ASP A 25 64.74 -37.48 20.90
CA ASP A 25 65.93 -36.68 20.59
C ASP A 25 65.93 -35.31 21.30
N ASP A 26 64.79 -34.85 21.81
CA ASP A 26 64.62 -33.55 22.47
C ASP A 26 64.70 -33.61 24.02
N ILE A 27 64.83 -34.81 24.61
CA ILE A 27 64.83 -35.03 26.07
C ILE A 27 65.89 -34.19 26.82
N GLY A 28 67.01 -33.85 26.15
CA GLY A 28 68.09 -33.05 26.71
C GLY A 28 68.02 -31.53 26.43
N THR A 29 67.20 -31.10 25.47
CA THR A 29 67.23 -29.74 24.90
C THR A 29 66.40 -28.75 25.74
N ALA A 30 66.71 -27.45 25.64
CA ALA A 30 65.94 -26.40 26.32
C ALA A 30 64.46 -26.37 25.85
N ARG A 31 64.24 -26.64 24.56
CA ARG A 31 62.91 -26.76 23.94
C ARG A 31 62.13 -27.96 24.49
N GLY A 32 62.77 -29.11 24.62
CA GLY A 32 62.13 -30.29 25.18
C GLY A 32 61.71 -30.13 26.65
N ARG A 33 62.53 -29.44 27.46
CA ARG A 33 62.18 -29.08 28.83
C ARG A 33 61.01 -28.10 28.88
N ALA A 34 60.98 -27.10 28.01
CA ALA A 34 59.90 -26.11 27.95
C ALA A 34 58.55 -26.75 27.59
N ASN A 35 58.50 -27.60 26.55
CA ASN A 35 57.29 -28.32 26.15
C ASN A 35 56.75 -29.23 27.26
N SER A 36 57.64 -29.94 27.97
CA SER A 36 57.25 -30.79 29.09
C SER A 36 56.64 -30.00 30.25
N ILE A 37 57.16 -28.80 30.53
CA ILE A 37 56.59 -27.90 31.53
C ILE A 37 55.22 -27.38 31.05
N THR A 38 55.07 -26.99 29.79
CA THR A 38 53.80 -26.52 29.24
C THR A 38 52.69 -27.56 29.34
N GLU A 39 52.95 -28.79 28.90
CA GLU A 39 51.97 -29.88 28.96
C GLU A 39 51.64 -30.27 30.40
N PHE A 40 52.64 -30.30 31.29
CA PHE A 40 52.40 -30.49 32.73
C PHE A 40 51.44 -29.43 33.30
N ILE A 41 51.68 -28.16 32.98
CA ILE A 41 50.86 -27.05 33.48
C ILE A 41 49.44 -27.10 32.92
N LYS A 42 49.27 -27.42 31.63
CA LYS A 42 47.94 -27.64 31.03
C LYS A 42 47.19 -28.77 31.72
N LYS A 43 47.84 -29.93 31.92
CA LYS A 43 47.25 -31.08 32.66
C LYS A 43 46.87 -30.69 34.09
N MET A 44 47.71 -29.93 34.79
CA MET A 44 47.43 -29.40 36.13
C MET A 44 46.19 -28.51 36.16
N PHE A 45 46.02 -27.58 35.22
CA PHE A 45 44.82 -26.74 35.16
C PHE A 45 43.55 -27.51 34.78
N VAL A 46 43.65 -28.52 33.90
CA VAL A 46 42.55 -29.45 33.61
C VAL A 46 42.15 -30.22 34.87
N ALA A 47 43.12 -30.76 35.62
CA ALA A 47 42.88 -31.49 36.86
C ALA A 47 42.29 -30.57 37.93
N ALA A 48 42.82 -29.35 38.09
CA ALA A 48 42.30 -28.35 39.03
C ALA A 48 40.86 -27.94 38.72
N LYS A 49 40.46 -27.91 37.44
CA LYS A 49 39.09 -27.59 37.03
C LYS A 49 38.11 -28.73 37.28
N ILE A 50 38.52 -29.97 37.05
CA ILE A 50 37.61 -31.14 36.99
C ILE A 50 37.58 -31.93 38.30
N ALA A 51 38.72 -32.08 38.98
CA ALA A 51 38.89 -32.86 40.20
C ALA A 51 40.03 -32.29 41.08
N PRO A 52 39.90 -31.05 41.57
CA PRO A 52 40.95 -30.35 42.32
C PRO A 52 41.41 -31.12 43.57
N GLU A 53 40.51 -31.88 44.20
CA GLU A 53 40.80 -32.71 45.37
C GLU A 53 41.74 -33.90 45.07
N LYS A 54 41.94 -34.23 43.79
CA LYS A 54 42.83 -35.31 43.34
C LYS A 54 44.21 -34.83 42.92
N VAL A 55 44.46 -33.51 42.94
CA VAL A 55 45.77 -32.93 42.65
C VAL A 55 46.70 -33.20 43.85
N PRO A 56 47.88 -33.80 43.65
CA PRO A 56 48.80 -34.10 44.76
C PRO A 56 49.47 -32.83 45.30
N ALA A 57 49.76 -32.82 46.61
CA ALA A 57 50.70 -31.85 47.19
C ALA A 57 52.14 -32.19 46.78
N ALA A 58 52.99 -31.19 46.62
CA ALA A 58 54.40 -31.41 46.33
C ALA A 58 55.21 -31.40 47.62
N GLU A 59 55.73 -32.55 48.02
CA GLU A 59 56.72 -32.66 49.10
C GLU A 59 57.90 -33.52 48.65
N LYS A 60 59.10 -33.16 49.14
CA LYS A 60 60.29 -34.01 49.10
C LYS A 60 60.08 -35.24 50.02
N PRO A 61 60.75 -36.38 49.75
CA PRO A 61 60.50 -37.61 50.50
C PRO A 61 60.91 -37.45 51.96
N VAL A 62 59.93 -37.44 52.87
CA VAL A 62 60.15 -37.87 54.25
C VAL A 62 59.53 -39.25 54.36
N GLN A 63 60.39 -40.26 54.44
CA GLN A 63 60.00 -41.63 54.74
C GLN A 63 59.28 -41.64 56.09
N THR A 64 57.96 -41.88 56.13
CA THR A 64 57.27 -42.62 57.23
C THR A 64 55.73 -42.72 57.12
N ASP A 65 55.02 -42.17 56.13
CA ASP A 65 53.55 -42.35 56.01
C ASP A 65 53.08 -42.72 54.57
N PRO A 66 52.38 -43.86 54.34
CA PRO A 66 51.92 -44.26 53.00
C PRO A 66 50.68 -43.50 52.48
N LYS A 67 50.05 -42.64 53.28
CA LYS A 67 48.92 -41.83 52.83
C LYS A 67 49.41 -40.49 52.29
N ALA A 68 49.17 -40.26 51.00
CA ALA A 68 49.56 -39.03 50.31
C ALA A 68 49.04 -37.80 51.10
N PRO A 69 49.88 -36.79 51.39
CA PRO A 69 49.41 -35.54 51.95
C PRO A 69 48.45 -34.89 50.94
N VAL A 70 47.16 -34.87 51.28
CA VAL A 70 46.14 -34.22 50.47
C VAL A 70 46.38 -32.70 50.54
N LEU A 71 46.18 -31.99 49.43
CA LEU A 71 46.16 -30.52 49.45
C LEU A 71 45.26 -30.03 50.58
N THR A 72 45.62 -28.90 51.20
CA THR A 72 44.70 -28.30 52.19
C THR A 72 43.40 -27.90 51.49
N PRO A 73 42.25 -27.87 52.19
CA PRO A 73 40.99 -27.38 51.63
C PRO A 73 41.14 -25.99 50.97
N GLU A 74 42.00 -25.15 51.55
CA GLU A 74 42.35 -23.81 51.08
C GLU A 74 43.09 -23.90 49.72
N SER A 75 44.18 -24.67 49.65
CA SER A 75 44.96 -24.86 48.42
C SER A 75 44.12 -25.45 47.28
N THR A 76 43.21 -26.37 47.63
CA THR A 76 42.26 -27.01 46.70
C THR A 76 41.28 -25.99 46.11
N LYS A 77 40.72 -25.10 46.94
CA LYS A 77 39.81 -24.03 46.51
C LYS A 77 40.52 -23.01 45.60
N LEU A 78 41.76 -22.63 45.91
CA LEU A 78 42.54 -21.70 45.09
C LEU A 78 42.83 -22.30 43.71
N LEU A 79 43.29 -23.55 43.67
CA LEU A 79 43.55 -24.27 42.42
C LEU A 79 42.28 -24.39 41.56
N LYS A 80 41.14 -24.72 42.18
CA LYS A 80 39.86 -24.78 41.45
C LYS A 80 39.51 -23.45 40.79
N LYS A 81 39.56 -22.34 41.54
CA LYS A 81 39.27 -21.00 41.01
C LYS A 81 40.23 -20.62 39.87
N LEU A 82 41.51 -20.95 40.02
CA LEU A 82 42.51 -20.73 38.97
C LEU A 82 42.21 -21.56 37.72
N GLY A 83 41.83 -22.84 37.86
CA GLY A 83 41.43 -23.71 36.74
C GLY A 83 40.13 -23.30 36.06
N GLU A 84 39.23 -22.61 36.75
CA GLU A 84 38.01 -22.03 36.17
C GLU A 84 38.30 -20.78 35.34
N LYS A 85 39.20 -19.90 35.81
CA LYS A 85 39.49 -18.61 35.16
C LYS A 85 40.55 -18.68 34.05
N ILE A 86 41.54 -19.57 34.14
CA ILE A 86 42.62 -19.66 33.14
C ILE A 86 42.19 -20.50 31.93
N ILE A 87 42.35 -19.94 30.72
CA ILE A 87 42.08 -20.62 29.45
C ILE A 87 43.30 -21.47 29.08
N ILE A 88 43.16 -22.79 29.11
CA ILE A 88 44.25 -23.77 28.93
C ILE A 88 44.94 -23.62 27.56
N GLU A 89 44.20 -23.28 26.52
CA GLU A 89 44.72 -23.10 25.15
C GLU A 89 45.74 -21.96 25.05
N ASN A 90 45.70 -20.99 25.97
CA ASN A 90 46.60 -19.84 25.97
C ASN A 90 47.91 -20.11 26.73
N ILE A 91 48.09 -21.32 27.31
CA ILE A 91 49.32 -21.69 28.02
C ILE A 91 50.36 -22.15 27.01
N THR A 92 51.38 -21.32 26.79
CA THR A 92 52.50 -21.57 25.89
C THR A 92 53.78 -21.96 26.65
N ASP A 93 54.83 -22.30 25.92
CA ASP A 93 56.21 -22.47 26.43
C ASP A 93 56.76 -21.21 27.10
N GLN A 94 56.32 -20.03 26.67
CA GLN A 94 56.71 -18.75 27.27
C GLN A 94 55.96 -18.45 28.57
N THR A 95 54.69 -18.83 28.70
CA THR A 95 53.87 -18.48 29.89
C THR A 95 53.88 -19.56 30.98
N ALA A 96 54.07 -20.83 30.60
CA ALA A 96 54.02 -21.96 31.53
C ALA A 96 55.00 -21.89 32.72
N PRO A 97 56.26 -21.40 32.58
CA PRO A 97 57.18 -21.29 33.71
C PRO A 97 56.66 -20.43 34.86
N TYR A 98 55.93 -19.35 34.56
CA TYR A 98 55.40 -18.44 35.57
C TYR A 98 54.20 -19.05 36.33
N PHE A 99 53.40 -19.87 35.65
CA PHE A 99 52.36 -20.67 36.30
C PHE A 99 52.94 -21.82 37.12
N TYR A 100 54.06 -22.39 36.68
CA TYR A 100 54.74 -23.47 37.40
C TYR A 100 55.16 -23.03 38.80
N ASP A 101 55.80 -21.87 38.94
CA ASP A 101 56.23 -21.38 40.25
C ASP A 101 55.05 -21.02 41.18
N LEU A 102 53.98 -20.45 40.61
CA LEU A 102 52.73 -20.17 41.33
C LEU A 102 52.09 -21.46 41.83
N LEU A 103 51.84 -22.42 40.93
CA LEU A 103 51.20 -23.69 41.25
C LEU A 103 52.03 -24.47 42.26
N LYS A 104 53.36 -24.45 42.13
CA LYS A 104 54.28 -25.05 43.07
C LYS A 104 54.15 -24.47 44.48
N SER A 105 54.10 -23.14 44.63
CA SER A 105 53.88 -22.51 45.93
C SER A 105 52.51 -22.88 46.54
N ILE A 106 51.48 -23.04 45.70
CA ILE A 106 50.15 -23.49 46.15
C ILE A 106 50.18 -24.96 46.59
N THR A 107 50.78 -25.85 45.79
CA THR A 107 50.84 -27.28 46.09
C THR A 107 51.79 -27.63 47.23
N ASN A 108 52.78 -26.78 47.52
CA ASN A 108 53.69 -26.89 48.67
C ASN A 108 53.08 -26.35 49.97
N ARG A 109 51.82 -25.88 49.96
CA ARG A 109 51.15 -25.26 51.12
C ARG A 109 51.87 -24.01 51.65
N GLU A 110 52.57 -23.29 50.77
CA GLU A 110 53.28 -22.04 51.12
C GLU A 110 52.30 -20.85 51.25
N VAL A 111 51.08 -20.98 50.71
CA VAL A 111 50.07 -19.92 50.72
C VAL A 111 49.12 -20.09 51.91
N LYS A 112 49.36 -19.35 53.00
CA LYS A 112 48.55 -19.40 54.22
C LYS A 112 47.86 -18.08 54.55
N THR A 113 48.37 -16.98 54.01
CA THR A 113 47.86 -15.62 54.22
C THR A 113 47.70 -14.88 52.89
N THR A 114 47.02 -13.74 52.91
CA THR A 114 46.92 -12.84 51.74
C THR A 114 48.29 -12.36 51.28
N GLU A 115 49.23 -12.14 52.21
CA GLU A 115 50.62 -11.77 51.92
C GLU A 115 51.39 -12.90 51.22
N ASP A 116 51.17 -14.16 51.62
CA ASP A 116 51.79 -15.31 50.95
C ASP A 116 51.26 -15.49 49.53
N LEU A 117 49.95 -15.28 49.33
CA LEU A 117 49.33 -15.30 48.02
C LEU A 117 49.87 -14.17 47.13
N LEU A 118 50.03 -12.97 47.69
CA LEU A 118 50.61 -11.83 46.98
C LEU A 118 52.04 -12.13 46.53
N ARG A 119 52.89 -12.71 47.40
CA ARG A 119 54.25 -13.13 47.04
C ARG A 119 54.26 -14.18 45.93
N ALA A 120 53.32 -15.12 45.95
CA ALA A 120 53.20 -16.14 44.91
C ALA A 120 52.79 -15.53 43.56
N VAL A 121 51.82 -14.62 43.56
CA VAL A 121 51.37 -13.88 42.36
C VAL A 121 52.48 -12.95 41.84
N GLN A 122 53.29 -12.37 42.74
CA GLN A 122 54.43 -11.51 42.36
C GLN A 122 55.48 -12.25 41.53
N LYS A 123 55.68 -13.56 41.76
CA LYS A 123 56.56 -14.39 40.92
C LYS A 123 56.06 -14.51 39.47
N ALA A 124 54.76 -14.29 39.25
CA ALA A 124 54.12 -14.34 37.94
C ALA A 124 53.97 -12.96 37.27
N VAL A 125 54.52 -11.88 37.85
CA VAL A 125 54.47 -10.51 37.28
C VAL A 125 54.97 -10.40 35.84
N PRO A 126 55.99 -11.15 35.38
CA PRO A 126 56.37 -11.13 33.97
C PRO A 126 55.23 -11.52 32.99
N LEU A 127 54.20 -12.25 33.45
CA LEU A 127 53.00 -12.50 32.64
C LEU A 127 52.24 -11.22 32.27
N ARG A 128 52.42 -10.13 33.02
CA ARG A 128 51.80 -8.84 32.71
C ARG A 128 52.25 -8.30 31.34
N GLU A 129 53.51 -8.52 30.99
CA GLU A 129 54.08 -8.07 29.71
C GLU A 129 53.85 -9.10 28.60
N ILE A 130 53.93 -10.39 28.92
CA ILE A 130 53.86 -11.49 27.95
C ILE A 130 52.41 -11.84 27.58
N SER A 131 51.47 -11.75 28.53
CA SER A 131 50.05 -12.04 28.33
C SER A 131 49.16 -11.29 29.34
N PRO A 132 48.88 -9.99 29.09
CA PRO A 132 48.16 -9.11 30.02
C PRO A 132 46.81 -9.67 30.51
N GLY A 133 46.00 -10.23 29.60
CA GLY A 133 44.68 -10.78 29.95
C GLY A 133 44.74 -12.05 30.83
N MET A 134 45.81 -12.85 30.74
CA MET A 134 45.99 -13.98 31.68
C MET A 134 46.42 -13.51 33.05
N PHE A 135 47.27 -12.48 33.11
CA PHE A 135 47.68 -11.88 34.37
C PHE A 135 46.51 -11.20 35.08
N GLU A 136 45.64 -10.49 34.35
CA GLU A 136 44.42 -9.90 34.92
C GLU A 136 43.48 -10.96 35.52
N LYS A 137 43.28 -12.08 34.81
CA LYS A 137 42.48 -13.21 35.33
C LYS A 137 43.10 -13.84 36.58
N LEU A 138 44.43 -13.93 36.64
CA LEU A 138 45.16 -14.36 37.84
C LEU A 138 44.97 -13.38 39.00
N GLN A 139 45.06 -12.07 38.76
CA GLN A 139 44.82 -11.04 39.78
C GLN A 139 43.38 -11.10 40.32
N ASN A 140 42.39 -11.18 39.43
CA ASN A 140 40.97 -11.32 39.80
C ASN A 140 40.69 -12.63 40.56
N ALA A 141 41.31 -13.76 40.17
CA ALA A 141 41.20 -15.01 40.93
C ALA A 141 41.76 -14.88 42.35
N SER A 142 42.85 -14.12 42.50
CA SER A 142 43.56 -13.92 43.76
C SER A 142 42.80 -12.98 44.70
N VAL A 143 42.18 -11.92 44.17
CA VAL A 143 41.27 -11.04 44.92
C VAL A 143 40.10 -11.84 45.47
N ASP A 144 39.36 -12.55 44.61
CA ASP A 144 38.20 -13.35 45.03
C ASP A 144 38.58 -14.41 46.06
N TYR A 145 39.80 -14.92 46.00
CA TYR A 145 40.28 -15.92 46.95
C TYR A 145 40.63 -15.29 48.30
N ALA A 146 41.33 -14.15 48.31
CA ALA A 146 41.70 -13.43 49.52
C ALA A 146 40.47 -12.91 50.29
N VAL A 147 39.45 -12.42 49.57
CA VAL A 147 38.19 -11.98 50.17
C VAL A 147 37.45 -13.15 50.83
N ASN A 148 37.27 -14.26 50.10
CA ASN A 148 36.39 -15.33 50.55
C ASN A 148 37.05 -16.33 51.52
N ASN A 149 38.38 -16.38 51.60
CA ASN A 149 39.09 -17.40 52.40
C ASN A 149 40.07 -16.83 53.43
N PHE A 150 40.53 -15.58 53.27
CA PHE A 150 41.39 -14.91 54.26
C PHE A 150 40.71 -13.73 54.95
N ASN A 151 39.41 -13.53 54.72
CA ASN A 151 38.61 -12.40 55.25
C ASN A 151 39.27 -11.03 55.01
N THR A 152 40.04 -10.87 53.94
CA THR A 152 40.62 -9.58 53.56
C THR A 152 39.51 -8.71 52.97
N PRO A 153 39.29 -7.46 53.44
CA PRO A 153 38.33 -6.55 52.84
C PRO A 153 38.57 -6.41 51.33
N GLU A 154 37.50 -6.44 50.52
CA GLU A 154 37.61 -6.46 49.07
C GLU A 154 38.43 -5.30 48.51
N LYS A 155 38.23 -4.10 49.07
CA LYS A 155 39.02 -2.90 48.74
C LYS A 155 40.51 -3.08 49.04
N GLU A 156 40.85 -3.71 50.15
CA GLU A 156 42.25 -4.01 50.52
C GLU A 156 42.85 -5.09 49.62
N ALA A 157 42.08 -6.13 49.27
CA ALA A 157 42.51 -7.18 48.34
C ALA A 157 42.74 -6.63 46.93
N LYS A 158 41.80 -5.85 46.40
CA LYS A 158 41.93 -5.18 45.09
C LYS A 158 43.17 -4.28 45.03
N GLN A 159 43.42 -3.50 46.09
CA GLN A 159 44.63 -2.68 46.20
C GLN A 159 45.92 -3.53 46.25
N LYS A 160 45.95 -4.60 47.05
CA LYS A 160 47.13 -5.49 47.19
C LYS A 160 47.46 -6.20 45.87
N PHE A 161 46.45 -6.65 45.12
CA PHE A 161 46.65 -7.36 43.86
C PHE A 161 46.63 -6.46 42.62
N GLY A 162 46.46 -5.14 42.77
CA GLY A 162 46.48 -4.18 41.66
C GLY A 162 45.29 -4.29 40.70
N VAL A 163 44.13 -4.72 41.20
CA VAL A 163 42.87 -4.77 40.44
C VAL A 163 42.11 -3.45 40.65
N PRO A 164 41.77 -2.70 39.60
CA PRO A 164 41.01 -1.46 39.75
C PRO A 164 39.61 -1.73 40.33
N ASP A 165 39.17 -0.87 41.25
CA ASP A 165 37.87 -0.95 41.92
C ASP A 165 36.77 -0.53 40.94
N VAL A 166 36.17 -1.50 40.22
CA VAL A 166 35.13 -1.25 39.21
C VAL A 166 33.86 -2.02 39.54
N GLU A 167 33.18 -1.67 40.63
CA GLU A 167 31.77 -2.03 40.82
C GLU A 167 30.91 -1.10 39.94
N GLN A 168 30.73 -1.47 38.66
CA GLN A 168 29.53 -1.12 37.83
C GLN A 168 29.59 -1.64 36.37
N ASN A 169 30.71 -2.14 35.84
CA ASN A 169 30.85 -2.40 34.39
C ASN A 169 30.96 -3.88 33.92
N GLN A 170 30.93 -4.89 34.80
CA GLN A 170 31.22 -6.27 34.37
C GLN A 170 30.08 -7.01 33.65
N GLY A 171 28.80 -6.73 33.95
CA GLY A 171 27.69 -7.26 33.12
C GLY A 171 27.64 -6.65 31.70
N TYR A 172 28.26 -5.49 31.55
CA TYR A 172 28.15 -4.63 30.38
C TYR A 172 29.27 -4.88 29.34
N ASN A 173 30.47 -5.28 29.77
CA ASN A 173 31.56 -5.66 28.86
C ASN A 173 31.37 -7.05 28.21
N GLU A 174 30.83 -8.04 28.92
CA GLU A 174 30.58 -9.37 28.32
C GLU A 174 29.48 -9.36 27.25
N GLN A 175 28.43 -8.54 27.42
CA GLN A 175 27.39 -8.37 26.40
C GLN A 175 27.88 -7.61 25.16
N ASN A 176 28.70 -6.57 25.33
CA ASN A 176 29.32 -5.84 24.22
C ASN A 176 30.35 -6.69 23.46
N GLU A 177 31.12 -7.53 24.14
CA GLU A 177 32.03 -8.49 23.48
C GLU A 177 31.24 -9.58 22.74
N ARG A 178 30.17 -10.13 23.31
CA ARG A 178 29.31 -11.10 22.61
C ARG A 178 28.64 -10.48 21.39
N ARG A 179 28.13 -9.24 21.47
CA ARG A 179 27.56 -8.53 20.32
C ARG A 179 28.60 -8.18 19.27
N ALA A 180 29.80 -7.75 19.65
CA ALA A 180 30.88 -7.50 18.71
C ALA A 180 31.30 -8.79 17.97
N VAL A 181 31.18 -9.96 18.60
CA VAL A 181 31.39 -11.27 17.96
C VAL A 181 30.20 -11.65 17.06
N GLU A 182 28.96 -11.43 17.49
CA GLU A 182 27.77 -11.62 16.65
C GLU A 182 27.77 -10.73 15.41
N ASP A 183 28.11 -9.44 15.55
CA ASP A 183 28.18 -8.46 14.46
C ASP A 183 29.29 -8.83 13.47
N ARG A 184 30.48 -9.24 13.95
CA ARG A 184 31.56 -9.74 13.07
C ARG A 184 31.18 -11.02 12.33
N SER A 185 30.48 -11.94 13.01
CA SER A 185 29.99 -13.17 12.38
C SER A 185 28.89 -12.87 11.35
N ALA A 186 28.03 -11.90 11.63
CA ALA A 186 27.00 -11.44 10.71
C ALA A 186 27.63 -10.78 9.47
N ASP A 187 28.65 -9.94 9.65
CA ASP A 187 29.41 -9.30 8.57
C ASP A 187 30.13 -10.33 7.68
N GLN A 188 30.76 -11.35 8.28
CA GLN A 188 31.36 -12.45 7.51
C GLN A 188 30.32 -13.23 6.71
N SER A 189 29.14 -13.48 7.30
CA SER A 189 28.03 -14.14 6.59
C SER A 189 27.39 -13.28 5.50
N PHE A 190 27.53 -11.94 5.60
CA PHE A 190 26.94 -11.02 4.63
C PHE A 190 27.64 -11.11 3.28
N ASP A 191 28.98 -11.11 3.25
CA ASP A 191 29.73 -11.16 1.99
C ASP A 191 29.45 -12.45 1.22
N GLU A 192 29.38 -13.59 1.92
CA GLU A 192 29.01 -14.87 1.33
C GLU A 192 27.57 -14.86 0.78
N ASN A 193 26.61 -14.38 1.56
CA ASN A 193 25.21 -14.28 1.13
C ASN A 193 25.03 -13.25 0.01
N TRP A 194 25.84 -12.19 -0.02
CA TRP A 194 25.81 -11.20 -1.10
C TRP A 194 26.18 -11.84 -2.43
N GLN A 195 27.27 -12.59 -2.46
CA GLN A 195 27.69 -13.31 -3.66
C GLN A 195 26.72 -14.44 -4.04
N HIS A 196 26.12 -15.12 -3.07
CA HIS A 196 25.22 -16.25 -3.34
C HIS A 196 23.79 -15.86 -3.70
N TYR A 197 23.21 -14.86 -3.06
CA TYR A 197 21.79 -14.53 -3.17
C TYR A 197 21.52 -13.15 -3.80
N PHE A 198 22.29 -12.12 -3.44
CA PHE A 198 21.87 -10.73 -3.66
C PHE A 198 22.46 -10.06 -4.89
N SER A 199 23.71 -10.36 -5.23
CA SER A 199 24.46 -9.71 -6.31
C SER A 199 23.84 -9.87 -7.70
N GLY A 200 22.98 -10.87 -7.90
CA GLY A 200 22.22 -11.06 -9.14
C GLY A 200 21.02 -10.11 -9.30
N TYR A 201 20.54 -9.50 -8.21
CA TYR A 201 19.32 -8.67 -8.19
C TYR A 201 19.57 -7.23 -7.77
N PHE A 202 20.61 -6.98 -6.96
CA PHE A 202 20.87 -5.67 -6.35
C PHE A 202 22.24 -5.12 -6.76
N SER A 203 22.30 -3.81 -6.91
CA SER A 203 23.51 -3.09 -7.30
C SER A 203 24.46 -2.88 -6.12
N GLU A 204 25.76 -2.76 -6.42
CA GLU A 204 26.77 -2.31 -5.46
C GLU A 204 26.51 -0.83 -5.11
N GLY A 205 26.50 -0.47 -3.82
CA GLY A 205 26.21 0.89 -3.34
C GLY A 205 25.15 0.92 -2.23
N ASP A 206 24.19 1.86 -2.33
CA ASP A 206 23.15 2.06 -1.30
C ASP A 206 22.31 0.80 -1.06
N GLU A 207 22.06 0.00 -2.10
CA GLU A 207 21.26 -1.23 -1.97
C GLU A 207 22.00 -2.30 -1.19
N LYS A 208 23.31 -2.46 -1.44
CA LYS A 208 24.17 -3.31 -0.63
C LYS A 208 24.21 -2.85 0.83
N ASN A 209 24.31 -1.55 1.05
CA ASN A 209 24.30 -0.96 2.39
C ASN A 209 22.95 -1.20 3.09
N LEU A 210 21.83 -1.10 2.37
CA LEU A 210 20.49 -1.39 2.90
C LEU A 210 20.35 -2.87 3.25
N VAL A 211 20.77 -3.79 2.38
CA VAL A 211 20.73 -5.24 2.68
C VAL A 211 21.63 -5.56 3.87
N HIS A 212 22.82 -4.96 3.95
CA HIS A 212 23.73 -5.10 5.09
C HIS A 212 23.11 -4.56 6.38
N ALA A 213 22.37 -3.44 6.31
CA ALA A 213 21.63 -2.89 7.43
C ALA A 213 20.61 -3.87 8.01
N LEU A 214 20.14 -4.86 7.23
CA LEU A 214 19.21 -5.87 7.73
C LEU A 214 19.88 -6.96 8.59
N TYR A 215 21.22 -7.03 8.64
CA TYR A 215 21.92 -8.13 9.30
C TYR A 215 22.08 -7.95 10.81
N THR A 216 22.22 -6.71 11.27
CA THR A 216 22.50 -6.42 12.69
C THR A 216 21.72 -5.18 13.15
N PRO A 217 21.30 -5.12 14.43
CA PRO A 217 20.70 -3.91 15.01
C PRO A 217 21.59 -2.67 14.87
N THR A 218 22.92 -2.86 15.01
CA THR A 218 23.92 -1.80 14.88
C THR A 218 23.89 -1.17 13.49
N SER A 219 23.95 -1.99 12.44
CA SER A 219 23.93 -1.51 11.06
C SER A 219 22.57 -0.93 10.69
N PHE A 220 21.47 -1.51 11.18
CA PHE A 220 20.11 -1.00 10.96
C PHE A 220 19.94 0.42 11.48
N VAL A 221 20.31 0.65 12.75
CA VAL A 221 20.18 1.97 13.39
C VAL A 221 21.07 2.99 12.71
N LYS A 222 22.33 2.64 12.42
CA LYS A 222 23.27 3.53 11.71
C LYS A 222 22.76 3.93 10.33
N TYR A 223 22.17 2.98 9.59
CA TYR A 223 21.58 3.28 8.29
C TYR A 223 20.38 4.23 8.43
N TYR A 224 19.49 3.98 9.39
CA TYR A 224 18.34 4.85 9.67
C TYR A 224 18.74 6.28 10.07
N GLU A 225 19.78 6.43 10.91
CA GLU A 225 20.35 7.75 11.25
C GLU A 225 20.91 8.46 10.01
N GLY A 226 21.54 7.72 9.10
CA GLY A 226 21.95 8.22 7.78
C GLY A 226 20.77 8.73 6.95
N VAL A 227 19.64 8.02 6.97
CA VAL A 227 18.39 8.45 6.33
C VAL A 227 17.84 9.73 7.01
N GLN A 228 17.84 9.82 8.33
CA GLN A 228 17.44 11.04 9.05
C GLN A 228 18.31 12.24 8.65
N GLN A 229 19.62 12.05 8.53
CA GLN A 229 20.53 13.10 8.09
C GLN A 229 20.25 13.52 6.64
N TRP A 230 20.04 12.55 5.74
CA TRP A 230 19.65 12.83 4.36
C TRP A 230 18.35 13.64 4.28
N VAL A 231 17.33 13.30 5.09
CA VAL A 231 16.07 14.06 5.16
C VAL A 231 16.32 15.50 5.59
N LYS A 232 17.16 15.73 6.59
CA LYS A 232 17.53 17.08 7.05
C LYS A 232 18.19 17.88 5.91
N ASP A 233 19.18 17.30 5.25
CA ASP A 233 19.95 17.96 4.20
C ASP A 233 19.07 18.28 2.98
N ASN A 234 18.20 17.36 2.56
CA ASN A 234 17.30 17.57 1.43
C ASN A 234 16.23 18.64 1.67
N ASN A 235 15.71 18.76 2.90
CA ASN A 235 14.71 19.79 3.22
C ASN A 235 15.37 21.16 3.47
N LYS A 236 16.59 21.18 4.00
CA LYS A 236 17.38 22.41 4.13
C LYS A 236 17.68 23.04 2.76
N ASN A 237 17.99 22.23 1.74
CA ASN A 237 18.14 22.71 0.36
C ASN A 237 16.86 23.31 -0.24
N LYS A 238 15.69 22.99 0.33
CA LYS A 238 14.38 23.54 -0.04
C LYS A 238 13.94 24.70 0.87
N ASN A 239 14.82 25.20 1.75
CA ASN A 239 14.53 26.23 2.77
C ASN A 239 13.40 25.84 3.75
N ILE A 240 13.26 24.55 4.06
CA ILE A 240 12.26 24.04 5.01
C ILE A 240 12.99 23.49 6.25
N ASN A 241 12.82 24.13 7.41
CA ASN A 241 13.30 23.61 8.69
C ASN A 241 12.25 22.68 9.30
N LEU A 242 12.62 21.42 9.51
CA LEU A 242 11.79 20.40 10.14
C LEU A 242 12.22 20.20 11.60
N ASP A 243 11.26 19.95 12.49
CA ASP A 243 11.57 19.48 13.84
C ASP A 243 12.02 18.01 13.83
N GLU A 244 12.58 17.52 14.94
CA GLU A 244 13.11 16.15 15.02
C GLU A 244 12.05 15.07 14.84
N LYS A 245 10.79 15.37 15.20
CA LYS A 245 9.67 14.44 15.07
C LYS A 245 9.29 14.30 13.60
N GLU A 246 9.19 15.41 12.87
CA GLU A 246 8.93 15.45 11.43
C GLU A 246 10.08 14.83 10.62
N VAL A 247 11.34 15.04 11.04
CA VAL A 247 12.49 14.35 10.44
C VAL A 247 12.35 12.84 10.62
N SER A 248 12.04 12.38 11.82
CA SER A 248 11.90 10.94 12.11
C SER A 248 10.72 10.30 11.38
N LYS A 249 9.60 11.02 11.25
CA LYS A 249 8.45 10.59 10.45
C LYS A 249 8.82 10.40 8.99
N LYS A 250 9.43 11.42 8.36
CA LYS A 250 9.88 11.34 6.96
C LYS A 250 10.97 10.29 6.76
N ALA A 251 11.86 10.10 7.72
CA ALA A 251 12.89 9.06 7.65
C ALA A 251 12.29 7.64 7.72
N SER A 252 11.26 7.44 8.55
CA SER A 252 10.51 6.17 8.57
C SER A 252 9.79 5.91 7.24
N GLU A 253 9.10 6.91 6.69
CA GLU A 253 8.45 6.83 5.37
C GLU A 253 9.46 6.51 4.24
N GLU A 254 10.64 7.13 4.28
CA GLU A 254 11.72 6.87 3.32
C GLU A 254 12.29 5.45 3.50
N MET A 255 12.44 4.96 4.73
CA MET A 255 12.89 3.59 5.00
C MET A 255 11.89 2.55 4.49
N GLU A 256 10.59 2.79 4.69
CA GLU A 256 9.51 1.98 4.11
C GLU A 256 9.62 1.94 2.57
N ALA A 257 9.82 3.10 1.93
CA ALA A 257 9.97 3.20 0.47
C ALA A 257 11.20 2.44 -0.05
N ARG A 258 12.35 2.59 0.60
CA ARG A 258 13.60 1.91 0.21
C ARG A 258 13.51 0.39 0.36
N ILE A 259 12.92 -0.09 1.45
CA ILE A 259 12.70 -1.53 1.65
C ILE A 259 11.69 -2.07 0.62
N THR A 260 10.59 -1.35 0.38
CA THR A 260 9.61 -1.76 -0.65
C THR A 260 10.25 -1.82 -2.03
N LEU A 261 11.11 -0.85 -2.38
CA LEU A 261 11.88 -0.85 -3.63
C LEU A 261 12.83 -2.05 -3.72
N LEU A 262 13.53 -2.40 -2.63
CA LEU A 262 14.39 -3.57 -2.58
C LEU A 262 13.62 -4.84 -2.95
N PHE A 263 12.44 -5.05 -2.39
CA PHE A 263 11.59 -6.19 -2.77
C PHE A 263 11.01 -6.02 -4.18
N GLY A 264 10.63 -4.81 -4.60
CA GLY A 264 10.19 -4.51 -5.96
C GLY A 264 11.21 -4.92 -7.01
N LYS A 265 12.52 -4.73 -6.74
CA LYS A 265 13.61 -5.13 -7.64
C LYS A 265 13.69 -6.62 -7.91
N LEU A 266 13.32 -7.46 -6.94
CA LEU A 266 13.20 -8.91 -7.14
C LEU A 266 12.18 -9.27 -8.23
N TYR A 267 11.19 -8.40 -8.44
CA TYR A 267 10.09 -8.61 -9.38
C TYR A 267 10.12 -7.65 -10.57
N THR A 268 11.26 -7.00 -10.85
CA THR A 268 11.43 -6.10 -12.01
C THR A 268 11.09 -6.77 -13.34
N ARG A 269 11.30 -8.08 -13.43
CA ARG A 269 10.91 -8.88 -14.59
C ARG A 269 9.42 -8.77 -14.92
N LEU A 270 8.53 -8.63 -13.91
CA LEU A 270 7.09 -8.44 -14.13
C LEU A 270 6.76 -7.12 -14.85
N ASP A 271 7.68 -6.14 -14.77
CA ASP A 271 7.53 -4.82 -15.35
C ASP A 271 8.16 -4.71 -16.75
N HIS A 272 9.25 -5.46 -16.97
CA HIS A 272 10.02 -5.41 -18.20
C HIS A 272 9.73 -6.55 -19.17
N GLU A 273 8.95 -7.55 -18.79
CA GLU A 273 8.54 -8.62 -19.70
C GLU A 273 7.04 -8.63 -19.97
N LYS A 274 6.67 -9.18 -21.13
CA LYS A 274 5.26 -9.45 -21.43
C LYS A 274 4.75 -10.48 -20.40
N PRO A 275 3.55 -10.32 -19.82
CA PRO A 275 3.03 -11.25 -18.82
C PRO A 275 2.56 -12.55 -19.48
N ALA A 276 3.52 -13.34 -19.95
CA ALA A 276 3.34 -14.62 -20.62
C ALA A 276 3.23 -15.79 -19.64
N GLU A 277 3.47 -15.54 -18.36
CA GLU A 277 3.36 -16.50 -17.27
C GLU A 277 2.67 -15.85 -16.06
N TYR A 278 2.02 -16.69 -15.25
CA TYR A 278 1.47 -16.26 -13.97
C TYR A 278 2.59 -16.08 -12.93
N PHE A 279 2.33 -15.25 -11.93
CA PHE A 279 3.29 -14.83 -10.91
C PHE A 279 4.01 -16.01 -10.22
N GLN A 280 3.26 -17.06 -9.90
CA GLN A 280 3.78 -18.25 -9.21
C GLN A 280 4.81 -19.01 -10.06
N SER A 281 4.63 -19.04 -11.38
CA SER A 281 5.60 -19.66 -12.29
C SER A 281 6.92 -18.90 -12.28
N ILE A 282 6.85 -17.56 -12.33
CA ILE A 282 8.02 -16.68 -12.31
C ILE A 282 8.79 -16.80 -10.99
N GLU A 283 8.10 -16.92 -9.86
CA GLU A 283 8.77 -17.15 -8.57
C GLU A 283 9.50 -18.50 -8.48
N GLN A 284 9.04 -19.52 -9.21
CA GLN A 284 9.50 -20.91 -9.09
C GLN A 284 10.60 -21.32 -10.08
N GLU A 285 11.00 -20.46 -11.01
CA GLU A 285 11.94 -20.82 -12.09
C GLU A 285 13.32 -21.27 -11.60
N ASP A 286 13.83 -20.70 -10.50
CA ASP A 286 15.11 -21.10 -9.91
C ASP A 286 14.98 -21.28 -8.39
N ILE A 287 15.06 -22.54 -7.96
CA ILE A 287 14.88 -22.96 -6.56
C ILE A 287 16.11 -22.58 -5.70
N MET A 288 17.28 -22.37 -6.30
CA MET A 288 18.53 -22.15 -5.57
C MET A 288 18.96 -20.68 -5.58
N LYS A 289 18.81 -19.98 -6.70
CA LYS A 289 19.19 -18.57 -6.87
C LYS A 289 18.06 -17.67 -7.36
N GLY A 290 16.83 -18.18 -7.45
CA GLY A 290 15.68 -17.39 -7.88
C GLY A 290 15.09 -16.50 -6.78
N ILE A 291 13.92 -15.94 -7.08
CA ILE A 291 13.25 -14.94 -6.25
C ILE A 291 12.93 -15.47 -4.84
N ILE A 292 12.52 -16.73 -4.72
CA ILE A 292 12.08 -17.33 -3.45
C ILE A 292 13.20 -17.38 -2.39
N PRO A 293 14.39 -17.96 -2.67
CA PRO A 293 15.52 -17.93 -1.74
C PRO A 293 15.87 -16.53 -1.26
N VAL A 294 15.93 -15.55 -2.17
CA VAL A 294 16.31 -14.17 -1.85
C VAL A 294 15.24 -13.51 -0.97
N LYS A 295 13.97 -13.64 -1.33
CA LYS A 295 12.82 -13.18 -0.54
C LYS A 295 12.85 -13.76 0.88
N HIS A 296 13.03 -15.07 1.02
CA HIS A 296 13.06 -15.74 2.31
C HIS A 296 14.23 -15.28 3.16
N GLU A 297 15.41 -15.10 2.57
CA GLU A 297 16.56 -14.62 3.31
C GLU A 297 16.36 -13.19 3.81
N LEU A 298 15.88 -12.26 2.98
CA LEU A 298 15.59 -10.88 3.41
C LEU A 298 14.55 -10.82 4.53
N LYS A 299 13.45 -11.57 4.41
CA LYS A 299 12.41 -11.64 5.47
C LYS A 299 12.95 -12.23 6.76
N ARG A 300 13.76 -13.30 6.67
CA ARG A 300 14.42 -13.90 7.84
C ARG A 300 15.30 -12.88 8.56
N ARG A 301 15.96 -11.98 7.83
CA ARG A 301 16.77 -10.90 8.43
C ARG A 301 15.92 -9.84 9.11
N LEU A 302 14.83 -9.40 8.51
CA LEU A 302 13.86 -8.48 9.14
C LEU A 302 13.28 -9.06 10.44
N GLN A 303 12.89 -10.34 10.44
CA GLN A 303 12.37 -11.01 11.63
C GLN A 303 13.41 -11.09 12.76
N LYS A 304 14.67 -11.42 12.42
CA LYS A 304 15.77 -11.42 13.39
C LYS A 304 16.03 -10.03 13.97
N LEU A 305 15.99 -8.98 13.14
CA LEU A 305 16.10 -7.60 13.61
C LEU A 305 14.98 -7.26 14.59
N GLY A 306 13.74 -7.61 14.27
CA GLY A 306 12.60 -7.33 15.14
C GLY A 306 12.73 -7.90 16.54
N SER A 307 13.44 -9.03 16.71
CA SER A 307 13.70 -9.60 18.03
C SER A 307 14.83 -8.92 18.83
N LYS A 308 15.71 -8.14 18.19
CA LYS A 308 16.95 -7.62 18.82
C LYS A 308 17.09 -6.10 18.84
N VAL A 309 16.38 -5.36 17.97
CA VAL A 309 16.55 -3.91 17.82
C VAL A 309 16.17 -3.13 19.08
N ASP A 310 15.10 -3.50 19.77
CA ASP A 310 14.68 -2.78 20.99
C ASP A 310 15.65 -2.97 22.15
N GLU A 311 16.25 -4.17 22.27
CA GLU A 311 17.30 -4.43 23.28
C GLU A 311 18.51 -3.53 23.03
N TYR A 312 18.92 -3.40 21.76
CA TYR A 312 20.01 -2.50 21.37
C TYR A 312 19.68 -1.04 21.69
N LEU A 313 18.50 -0.54 21.30
CA LEU A 313 18.10 0.84 21.55
C LEU A 313 18.01 1.14 23.06
N LYS A 314 17.50 0.20 23.85
CA LYS A 314 17.45 0.34 25.31
C LYS A 314 18.86 0.50 25.89
N GLU A 315 19.81 -0.34 25.46
CA GLU A 315 21.19 -0.24 25.92
C GLU A 315 21.87 1.07 25.51
N GLN A 316 21.65 1.56 24.28
CA GLN A 316 22.18 2.85 23.86
C GLN A 316 21.60 4.00 24.69
N LYS A 317 20.32 3.93 25.01
CA LYS A 317 19.65 4.91 25.88
C LYS A 317 20.19 4.85 27.31
N ASP A 318 20.43 3.66 27.85
CA ASP A 318 21.03 3.45 29.17
C ASP A 318 22.48 3.99 29.23
N GLN A 319 23.18 4.05 28.08
CA GLN A 319 24.48 4.70 27.90
C GLN A 319 24.41 6.23 27.78
N GLY A 320 23.22 6.82 27.86
CA GLY A 320 23.01 8.24 27.66
C GLY A 320 23.13 8.71 26.21
N LYS A 321 23.09 7.79 25.23
CA LYS A 321 23.05 8.16 23.81
C LYS A 321 21.62 8.46 23.38
N GLU A 322 21.48 9.41 22.46
CA GLU A 322 20.22 9.61 21.76
C GLU A 322 19.92 8.39 20.89
N VAL A 323 18.63 8.01 20.84
CA VAL A 323 18.15 6.87 20.09
C VAL A 323 17.08 7.31 19.11
N PRO A 324 17.06 6.75 17.89
CA PRO A 324 16.07 7.11 16.90
C PRO A 324 14.65 6.76 17.35
N ILE A 325 13.71 7.62 16.96
CA ILE A 325 12.27 7.37 17.09
C ILE A 325 11.77 6.87 15.74
N PHE A 326 11.02 5.77 15.76
CA PHE A 326 10.41 5.19 14.57
C PHE A 326 8.93 5.54 14.50
N PHE A 327 8.41 5.63 13.28
CA PHE A 327 7.00 5.84 13.01
C PHE A 327 6.51 4.79 12.04
N GLN A 328 5.34 4.23 12.28
CA GLN A 328 4.59 3.55 11.23
C GLN A 328 3.74 4.59 10.49
N ARG A 329 3.75 4.57 9.16
CA ARG A 329 3.04 5.55 8.31
C ARG A 329 1.53 5.60 8.57
N PHE A 330 0.90 4.48 8.88
CA PHE A 330 -0.54 4.39 9.12
C PHE A 330 -0.89 3.37 10.21
N GLU A 331 -1.97 3.64 10.94
CA GLU A 331 -2.70 2.68 11.74
C GLU A 331 -4.17 2.75 11.35
N GLN A 332 -4.80 1.60 11.07
CA GLN A 332 -6.21 1.55 10.76
C GLN A 332 -6.99 1.68 12.07
N ASP A 333 -7.59 2.85 12.28
CA ASP A 333 -8.45 3.09 13.43
C ASP A 333 -9.84 2.46 13.20
N THR A 334 -10.46 1.98 14.28
CA THR A 334 -11.77 1.36 14.24
C THR A 334 -12.67 1.90 15.34
N GLU A 335 -13.88 2.33 14.99
CA GLU A 335 -14.90 2.75 15.95
C GLU A 335 -15.92 1.63 16.16
N THR A 336 -16.27 1.31 17.40
CA THR A 336 -17.44 0.46 17.69
C THR A 336 -18.69 1.32 17.82
N VAL A 337 -19.63 1.17 16.88
CA VAL A 337 -20.94 1.84 16.89
C VAL A 337 -22.03 0.83 17.23
N ALA A 338 -22.97 1.20 18.09
CA ALA A 338 -24.13 0.38 18.39
C ALA A 338 -25.21 0.59 17.32
N ILE A 339 -25.70 -0.50 16.72
CA ILE A 339 -26.82 -0.46 15.76
C ILE A 339 -28.04 -1.10 16.42
N ASP A 340 -29.19 -0.43 16.31
CA ASP A 340 -30.47 -1.00 16.73
C ASP A 340 -30.94 -2.02 15.68
N VAL A 341 -31.09 -3.26 16.11
CA VAL A 341 -31.50 -4.40 15.27
C VAL A 341 -32.88 -4.93 15.72
N GLY A 342 -33.63 -4.12 16.45
CA GLY A 342 -34.97 -4.44 16.91
C GLY A 342 -36.04 -4.26 15.84
N GLU A 343 -37.00 -5.19 15.77
CA GLU A 343 -38.32 -4.90 15.22
C GLU A 343 -39.08 -3.97 16.19
N GLU A 344 -39.98 -3.14 15.65
CA GLU A 344 -40.70 -2.06 16.34
C GLU A 344 -41.00 -2.35 17.83
N GLY A 345 -40.38 -1.58 18.72
CA GLY A 345 -40.68 -1.57 20.15
C GLY A 345 -39.72 -2.33 21.08
N LYS A 346 -38.69 -3.02 20.55
CA LYS A 346 -37.61 -3.61 21.38
C LYS A 346 -36.22 -3.27 20.83
N GLN A 347 -35.56 -2.26 21.42
CA GLN A 347 -34.20 -1.91 21.01
C GLN A 347 -33.21 -3.02 21.35
N ASN A 348 -32.59 -3.61 20.33
CA ASN A 348 -31.52 -4.59 20.49
C ASN A 348 -30.25 -4.00 19.88
N LEU A 349 -29.37 -3.45 20.73
CA LEU A 349 -28.11 -2.84 20.28
C LEU A 349 -27.05 -3.91 20.02
N LYS A 350 -26.62 -4.10 18.77
CA LYS A 350 -25.42 -4.89 18.45
C LYS A 350 -24.23 -3.96 18.22
N PRO A 351 -23.08 -4.20 18.90
CA PRO A 351 -21.85 -3.48 18.62
C PRO A 351 -21.36 -3.85 17.21
N ARG A 352 -20.97 -2.84 16.44
CA ARG A 352 -20.42 -3.00 15.10
C ARG A 352 -19.15 -2.18 14.95
N VAL A 353 -18.12 -2.81 14.43
CA VAL A 353 -16.86 -2.15 14.09
C VAL A 353 -16.99 -1.40 12.76
N ARG A 354 -16.67 -0.11 12.75
CA ARG A 354 -16.53 0.74 11.57
C ARG A 354 -15.05 1.05 11.35
N TYR A 355 -14.58 0.89 10.13
CA TYR A 355 -13.21 1.23 9.76
C TYR A 355 -13.12 2.72 9.43
N ASN A 356 -12.18 3.41 10.08
CA ASN A 356 -11.93 4.82 9.81
C ASN A 356 -10.99 4.98 8.60
N THR A 357 -11.29 6.00 7.79
CA THR A 357 -10.41 6.47 6.72
C THR A 357 -9.34 7.44 7.20
N LYS A 358 -9.27 7.71 8.53
CA LYS A 358 -8.20 8.54 9.12
C LYS A 358 -6.99 7.65 9.36
N MET A 359 -5.90 7.98 8.71
CA MET A 359 -4.65 7.24 8.74
C MET A 359 -3.59 8.24 9.19
N GLY A 360 -3.16 8.07 10.43
CA GLY A 360 -2.15 8.91 11.06
C GLY A 360 -0.89 8.11 11.32
N SER A 361 0.25 8.76 11.18
CA SER A 361 1.53 8.19 11.61
C SER A 361 1.50 7.97 13.12
N LYS A 362 1.94 6.80 13.58
CA LYS A 362 2.02 6.47 15.00
C LYS A 362 3.45 6.11 15.36
N THR A 363 3.89 6.57 16.53
CA THR A 363 5.21 6.19 17.07
C THR A 363 5.25 4.70 17.33
N ALA A 364 6.32 4.05 16.89
CA ALA A 364 6.57 2.62 17.02
C ALA A 364 7.89 2.39 17.77
N SER A 365 8.00 1.27 18.50
CA SER A 365 9.31 0.76 18.91
C SER A 365 10.08 0.24 17.68
N GLY A 366 11.39 0.01 17.80
CA GLY A 366 12.17 -0.54 16.69
C GLY A 366 11.75 -1.97 16.32
N SER A 367 11.35 -2.79 17.30
CA SER A 367 10.76 -4.11 17.03
C SER A 367 9.43 -3.99 16.30
N HIS A 368 8.54 -3.10 16.73
CA HIS A 368 7.24 -2.91 16.09
C HIS A 368 7.40 -2.36 14.66
N PHE A 369 8.32 -1.42 14.46
CA PHE A 369 8.61 -0.85 13.14
C PHE A 369 9.16 -1.90 12.15
N THR A 370 10.07 -2.77 12.60
CA THR A 370 10.60 -3.85 11.74
C THR A 370 9.56 -4.91 11.39
N HIS A 371 8.68 -5.28 12.33
CA HIS A 371 7.53 -6.15 12.02
C HIS A 371 6.55 -5.48 11.06
N TYR A 372 6.31 -4.19 11.24
CA TYR A 372 5.47 -3.40 10.34
C TYR A 372 6.06 -3.36 8.91
N LEU A 373 7.39 -3.21 8.76
CA LEU A 373 8.06 -3.29 7.46
C LEU A 373 7.84 -4.66 6.79
N ASP A 374 7.95 -5.76 7.54
CA ASP A 374 7.67 -7.13 7.03
C ASP A 374 6.22 -7.26 6.54
N GLN A 375 5.26 -6.71 7.29
CA GLN A 375 3.84 -6.68 6.87
C GLN A 375 3.62 -5.84 5.60
N VAL A 376 4.25 -4.67 5.49
CA VAL A 376 4.16 -3.82 4.29
C VAL A 376 4.69 -4.58 3.06
N ILE A 377 5.78 -5.34 3.22
CA ILE A 377 6.34 -6.18 2.15
C ILE A 377 5.35 -7.29 1.75
N ASP A 378 4.71 -7.96 2.71
CA ASP A 378 3.69 -8.98 2.42
C ASP A 378 2.55 -8.39 1.58
N HIS A 379 2.00 -7.25 2.01
CA HIS A 379 0.93 -6.56 1.29
C HIS A 379 1.38 -6.13 -0.12
N TYR A 380 2.62 -5.65 -0.26
CA TYR A 380 3.19 -5.29 -1.56
C TYR A 380 3.28 -6.51 -2.50
N ILE A 381 3.80 -7.64 -2.02
CA ILE A 381 3.96 -8.86 -2.82
C ILE A 381 2.59 -9.42 -3.24
N GLU A 382 1.62 -9.48 -2.34
CA GLU A 382 0.26 -9.96 -2.66
C GLU A 382 -0.45 -9.04 -3.65
N ALA A 383 -0.31 -7.72 -3.51
CA ALA A 383 -0.83 -6.77 -4.49
C ALA A 383 -0.19 -6.94 -5.87
N ARG A 384 1.14 -7.14 -5.93
CA ARG A 384 1.87 -7.43 -7.18
C ARG A 384 1.42 -8.73 -7.82
N LYS A 385 1.24 -9.78 -7.01
CA LYS A 385 0.75 -11.09 -7.46
C LYS A 385 -0.63 -10.98 -8.13
N TYR A 386 -1.59 -10.35 -7.45
CA TYR A 386 -2.95 -10.20 -7.99
C TYR A 386 -2.96 -9.37 -9.27
N THR A 387 -2.30 -8.21 -9.25
CA THR A 387 -2.30 -7.28 -10.40
C THR A 387 -1.56 -7.88 -11.60
N HIS A 388 -0.45 -8.58 -11.40
CA HIS A 388 0.25 -9.30 -12.48
C HIS A 388 -0.61 -10.41 -13.09
N ASN A 389 -1.20 -11.28 -12.26
CA ASN A 389 -2.06 -12.36 -12.76
C ASN A 389 -3.30 -11.81 -13.50
N SER A 390 -3.84 -10.68 -13.03
CA SER A 390 -4.91 -9.96 -13.70
C SER A 390 -4.50 -9.39 -15.06
N ARG A 391 -3.22 -9.06 -15.29
CA ARG A 391 -2.72 -8.69 -16.62
C ARG A 391 -2.54 -9.92 -17.50
N ALA A 392 -1.93 -10.96 -16.95
CA ALA A 392 -1.60 -12.18 -17.68
C ALA A 392 -2.85 -12.87 -18.24
N VAL A 393 -3.94 -12.96 -17.47
CA VAL A 393 -5.15 -13.71 -17.86
C VAL A 393 -5.74 -13.30 -19.21
N PHE A 394 -5.60 -12.03 -19.63
CA PHE A 394 -6.10 -11.54 -20.93
C PHE A 394 -5.27 -12.04 -22.13
N LEU A 395 -4.06 -12.56 -21.88
CA LEU A 395 -3.16 -13.11 -22.89
C LEU A 395 -3.22 -14.64 -22.97
N HIS A 396 -3.81 -15.30 -21.98
CA HIS A 396 -3.92 -16.74 -21.87
C HIS A 396 -5.31 -17.26 -22.26
N PRO A 397 -5.43 -18.53 -22.70
CA PRO A 397 -6.72 -19.17 -22.83
C PRO A 397 -7.44 -19.29 -21.49
N ALA A 398 -8.75 -19.00 -21.48
CA ALA A 398 -9.61 -19.25 -20.34
C ALA A 398 -9.55 -20.73 -19.90
N ASP A 399 -9.60 -20.96 -18.58
CA ASP A 399 -9.66 -22.31 -18.01
C ASP A 399 -10.89 -23.06 -18.55
N PRO A 400 -10.74 -24.26 -19.12
CA PRO A 400 -11.88 -25.01 -19.67
C PRO A 400 -12.96 -25.37 -18.64
N GLN A 401 -12.59 -25.52 -17.36
CA GLN A 401 -13.52 -25.88 -16.28
C GLN A 401 -14.07 -24.64 -15.56
N LYS A 402 -13.25 -23.61 -15.37
CA LYS A 402 -13.60 -22.45 -14.53
C LYS A 402 -13.98 -21.21 -15.34
N GLY A 403 -13.61 -21.14 -16.61
CA GLY A 403 -13.79 -19.97 -17.46
C GLY A 403 -12.91 -18.78 -17.05
N PHE A 404 -13.03 -17.69 -17.80
CA PHE A 404 -12.21 -16.48 -17.62
C PHE A 404 -12.43 -15.83 -16.25
N TYR A 405 -13.68 -15.54 -15.89
CA TYR A 405 -14.00 -14.90 -14.61
C TYR A 405 -13.81 -15.84 -13.41
N GLY A 406 -13.94 -17.16 -13.59
CA GLY A 406 -13.61 -18.12 -12.54
C GLY A 406 -12.11 -18.13 -12.21
N GLN A 407 -11.23 -17.99 -13.21
CA GLN A 407 -9.79 -17.80 -12.97
C GLN A 407 -9.52 -16.49 -12.22
N MET A 408 -10.11 -15.38 -12.66
CA MET A 408 -10.00 -14.08 -11.98
C MET A 408 -10.47 -14.16 -10.51
N ALA A 409 -11.59 -14.82 -10.25
CA ALA A 409 -12.12 -15.03 -8.91
C ALA A 409 -11.17 -15.86 -8.03
N LEU A 410 -10.45 -16.84 -8.61
CA LEU A 410 -9.43 -17.59 -7.88
C LEU A 410 -8.22 -16.75 -7.52
N PHE A 411 -7.74 -15.90 -8.43
CA PHE A 411 -6.66 -14.96 -8.08
C PHE A 411 -7.10 -14.05 -6.94
N ALA A 412 -8.34 -13.55 -6.98
CA ALA A 412 -8.90 -12.75 -5.89
C ALA A 412 -9.09 -13.59 -4.62
N ALA A 413 -9.29 -14.90 -4.76
CA ALA A 413 -9.46 -15.81 -3.63
C ALA A 413 -8.17 -16.00 -2.83
N GLU A 414 -7.04 -15.99 -3.53
CA GLU A 414 -5.70 -16.12 -2.94
C GLU A 414 -5.22 -14.82 -2.27
N THR A 415 -5.72 -13.66 -2.69
CA THR A 415 -5.40 -12.36 -2.08
C THR A 415 -6.33 -12.07 -0.90
N SER A 416 -5.79 -11.55 0.20
CA SER A 416 -6.61 -11.14 1.33
C SER A 416 -7.25 -9.77 1.05
N THR A 417 -8.49 -9.53 1.50
CA THR A 417 -9.10 -8.20 1.38
C THR A 417 -8.40 -7.14 2.22
N LEU A 418 -7.60 -7.56 3.22
CA LEU A 418 -6.69 -6.65 3.93
C LEU A 418 -5.67 -6.06 2.94
N ASP A 419 -5.09 -6.87 2.06
CA ASP A 419 -4.11 -6.43 1.06
C ASP A 419 -4.67 -5.35 0.12
N PHE A 420 -5.98 -5.32 -0.09
CA PHE A 420 -6.60 -4.34 -0.95
C PHE A 420 -6.57 -2.91 -0.37
N ASP A 421 -6.99 -2.76 0.89
CA ASP A 421 -6.86 -1.49 1.59
C ASP A 421 -5.39 -1.11 1.74
N GLN A 422 -4.55 -2.09 2.08
CA GLN A 422 -3.12 -1.90 2.30
C GLN A 422 -2.35 -1.50 1.04
N MET A 423 -2.80 -1.94 -0.14
CA MET A 423 -2.26 -1.48 -1.42
C MET A 423 -2.36 0.05 -1.56
N MET A 424 -3.43 0.65 -1.03
CA MET A 424 -3.61 2.10 -1.02
C MET A 424 -2.73 2.82 0.02
N LEU A 425 -2.00 2.07 0.84
CA LEU A 425 -1.15 2.59 1.90
C LEU A 425 0.35 2.34 1.66
N LEU A 426 0.67 1.60 0.61
CA LEU A 426 2.04 1.38 0.16
C LEU A 426 2.75 2.72 -0.12
N PRO A 427 4.09 2.79 0.08
CA PRO A 427 4.87 4.02 -0.10
C PRO A 427 4.55 4.81 -1.38
N ASP A 428 4.39 4.10 -2.50
CA ASP A 428 4.19 4.65 -3.85
C ASP A 428 2.73 4.68 -4.30
N ASN A 429 1.78 4.60 -3.37
CA ASN A 429 0.35 4.61 -3.73
C ASN A 429 -0.03 5.87 -4.53
N ASP A 430 0.55 7.03 -4.24
CA ASP A 430 0.21 8.24 -5.00
C ASP A 430 0.64 8.17 -6.48
N VAL A 431 1.78 7.54 -6.74
CA VAL A 431 2.27 7.23 -8.10
C VAL A 431 1.35 6.20 -8.74
N PHE A 432 0.98 5.14 -8.02
CA PHE A 432 0.03 4.13 -8.48
C PHE A 432 -1.33 4.75 -8.84
N GLN A 433 -1.91 5.60 -8.00
CA GLN A 433 -3.18 6.31 -8.28
C GLN A 433 -3.04 7.20 -9.52
N SER A 434 -1.91 7.90 -9.64
CA SER A 434 -1.63 8.74 -10.82
C SER A 434 -1.53 7.90 -12.09
N ALA A 435 -0.82 6.76 -12.03
CA ALA A 435 -0.68 5.83 -13.14
C ALA A 435 -2.04 5.22 -13.53
N PHE A 436 -2.87 4.84 -12.56
CA PHE A 436 -4.22 4.32 -12.76
C PHE A 436 -5.13 5.35 -13.44
N GLY A 437 -5.15 6.57 -12.92
CA GLY A 437 -5.93 7.67 -13.51
C GLY A 437 -5.49 7.99 -14.94
N LEU A 438 -4.19 8.14 -15.18
CA LEU A 438 -3.65 8.39 -16.53
C LEU A 438 -3.95 7.25 -17.49
N TYR A 439 -3.69 6.00 -17.09
CA TYR A 439 -3.92 4.83 -17.93
C TYR A 439 -5.38 4.75 -18.38
N ASN A 440 -6.32 4.85 -17.45
CA ASN A 440 -7.74 4.82 -17.78
C ASN A 440 -8.17 6.00 -18.68
N LYS A 441 -7.68 7.21 -18.42
CA LYS A 441 -7.97 8.38 -19.27
C LYS A 441 -7.45 8.21 -20.69
N MET A 442 -6.26 7.63 -20.84
CA MET A 442 -5.60 7.36 -22.12
C MET A 442 -6.28 6.24 -22.90
N ILE A 443 -6.76 5.19 -22.22
CA ILE A 443 -7.55 4.13 -22.88
C ILE A 443 -8.86 4.72 -23.42
N GLU A 444 -9.55 5.54 -22.62
CA GLU A 444 -10.78 6.19 -23.06
C GLU A 444 -10.54 7.18 -24.21
N GLU A 445 -9.45 7.95 -24.17
CA GLU A 445 -9.03 8.83 -25.27
C GLU A 445 -8.75 8.03 -26.54
N GLY A 446 -8.00 6.92 -26.42
CA GLY A 446 -7.69 6.06 -27.56
C GLY A 446 -8.95 5.47 -28.19
N PHE A 447 -9.96 5.11 -27.40
CA PHE A 447 -11.27 4.74 -27.94
C PHE A 447 -11.94 5.94 -28.62
N ALA A 448 -11.96 7.12 -28.01
CA ALA A 448 -12.57 8.32 -28.60
C ALA A 448 -11.93 8.72 -29.95
N LYS A 449 -10.59 8.63 -30.05
CA LYS A 449 -9.82 8.82 -31.29
C LYS A 449 -10.30 7.89 -32.41
N HIS A 450 -10.71 6.68 -32.04
CA HIS A 450 -11.26 5.67 -32.96
C HIS A 450 -12.79 5.62 -32.97
N ASP A 451 -13.47 6.69 -32.55
CA ASP A 451 -14.95 6.79 -32.53
C ASP A 451 -15.62 5.67 -31.71
N TRP A 452 -14.99 5.30 -30.58
CA TRP A 452 -15.41 4.19 -29.73
C TRP A 452 -15.63 2.89 -30.49
N ARG A 453 -14.94 2.67 -31.60
CA ARG A 453 -14.89 1.37 -32.27
C ARG A 453 -13.65 0.67 -31.76
N HIS A 454 -13.73 -0.65 -31.57
CA HIS A 454 -12.54 -1.42 -31.29
C HIS A 454 -11.47 -1.14 -32.35
N PRO A 455 -10.33 -0.53 -31.98
CA PRO A 455 -9.25 -0.35 -32.93
C PRO A 455 -8.65 -1.70 -33.31
N SER A 456 -7.81 -1.72 -34.35
CA SER A 456 -6.98 -2.88 -34.64
C SER A 456 -6.22 -3.33 -33.39
N ALA A 457 -5.87 -4.62 -33.30
CA ALA A 457 -5.24 -5.25 -32.13
C ALA A 457 -4.03 -4.47 -31.54
N SER A 458 -3.41 -3.59 -32.33
CA SER A 458 -2.29 -2.71 -32.01
C SER A 458 -2.42 -1.85 -30.74
N MET A 459 -3.63 -1.45 -30.31
CA MET A 459 -3.79 -0.60 -29.11
C MET A 459 -3.40 -1.31 -27.82
N PHE A 460 -3.69 -2.61 -27.74
CA PHE A 460 -3.52 -3.44 -26.54
C PHE A 460 -2.34 -4.41 -26.66
N THR A 461 -1.81 -4.60 -27.87
CA THR A 461 -0.59 -5.38 -28.07
C THR A 461 0.65 -4.50 -27.90
N PRO A 462 1.72 -5.02 -27.25
CA PRO A 462 3.01 -4.33 -27.24
C PRO A 462 3.52 -4.03 -28.65
N LYS A 463 4.29 -2.96 -28.83
CA LYS A 463 4.93 -2.73 -30.14
C LYS A 463 5.95 -3.83 -30.43
N MET A 464 6.31 -3.98 -31.71
CA MET A 464 7.37 -4.88 -32.12
C MET A 464 8.67 -4.54 -31.38
N ASN A 465 9.29 -5.54 -30.74
CA ASN A 465 10.49 -5.40 -29.89
C ASN A 465 10.31 -4.57 -28.61
N GLN A 466 9.08 -4.31 -28.17
CA GLN A 466 8.80 -3.65 -26.89
C GLN A 466 7.89 -4.53 -26.02
N HIS A 467 7.98 -4.33 -24.70
CA HIS A 467 7.18 -5.06 -23.71
C HIS A 467 5.93 -4.29 -23.28
N THR A 468 5.94 -2.98 -23.49
CA THR A 468 4.84 -2.06 -23.18
C THR A 468 4.05 -1.68 -24.42
N THR A 469 2.79 -1.30 -24.21
CA THR A 469 1.92 -0.71 -25.24
C THR A 469 2.25 0.78 -25.48
N GLN A 470 1.76 1.35 -26.58
CA GLN A 470 1.86 2.79 -26.85
C GLN A 470 1.29 3.64 -25.71
N ILE A 471 0.17 3.20 -25.13
CA ILE A 471 -0.50 3.88 -24.03
C ILE A 471 0.37 3.83 -22.77
N GLU A 472 0.91 2.65 -22.43
CA GLU A 472 1.79 2.47 -21.27
C GLU A 472 3.05 3.36 -21.35
N GLU A 473 3.70 3.45 -22.51
CA GLU A 473 4.85 4.35 -22.71
C GLU A 473 4.49 5.83 -22.49
N ARG A 474 3.32 6.24 -22.98
CA ARG A 474 2.83 7.62 -22.80
C ARG A 474 2.55 7.92 -21.33
N VAL A 475 1.97 6.95 -20.60
CA VAL A 475 1.77 7.08 -19.16
C VAL A 475 3.11 7.20 -18.42
N ILE A 476 4.13 6.38 -18.74
CA ILE A 476 5.47 6.51 -18.15
C ILE A 476 6.05 7.91 -18.41
N LYS A 477 5.95 8.43 -19.64
CA LYS A 477 6.43 9.77 -19.99
C LYS A 477 5.75 10.85 -19.14
N GLN A 478 4.44 10.75 -18.95
CA GLN A 478 3.69 11.71 -18.13
C GLN A 478 3.95 11.55 -16.64
N LEU A 479 4.15 10.32 -16.15
CA LEU A 479 4.56 10.07 -14.77
C LEU A 479 5.94 10.67 -14.48
N LYS A 480 6.89 10.55 -15.41
CA LYS A 480 8.21 11.22 -15.31
C LYS A 480 8.09 12.73 -15.19
N ALA A 481 7.14 13.36 -15.89
CA ALA A 481 6.84 14.78 -15.75
C ALA A 481 6.21 15.13 -14.39
N MET A 482 5.39 14.24 -13.83
CA MET A 482 4.73 14.45 -12.54
C MET A 482 5.64 14.14 -11.34
N TYR A 483 6.63 13.25 -11.50
CA TYR A 483 7.45 12.64 -10.45
C TYR A 483 8.93 12.62 -10.84
N GLU A 484 9.50 13.81 -11.03
CA GLU A 484 10.84 13.98 -11.64
C GLU A 484 11.98 13.29 -10.88
N ASP A 485 11.89 13.24 -9.55
CA ASP A 485 12.93 12.65 -8.68
C ASP A 485 12.84 11.12 -8.56
N MET A 486 11.87 10.48 -9.24
CA MET A 486 11.59 9.06 -9.10
C MET A 486 12.25 8.23 -10.20
N SER A 487 12.89 7.14 -9.80
CA SER A 487 13.51 6.16 -10.70
C SER A 487 12.48 5.52 -11.64
N GLU A 488 12.87 5.24 -12.88
CA GLU A 488 11.99 4.65 -13.90
C GLU A 488 11.43 3.28 -13.50
N GLU A 489 12.18 2.50 -12.70
CA GLU A 489 11.77 1.22 -12.16
C GLU A 489 10.54 1.35 -11.25
N ARG A 490 10.51 2.36 -10.38
CA ARG A 490 9.36 2.64 -9.49
C ARG A 490 8.14 3.08 -10.28
N LEU A 491 8.35 3.94 -11.28
CA LEU A 491 7.28 4.39 -12.16
C LEU A 491 6.69 3.22 -12.98
N SER A 492 7.56 2.34 -13.48
CA SER A 492 7.16 1.14 -14.24
C SER A 492 6.41 0.15 -13.35
N ALA A 493 6.88 -0.09 -12.13
CA ALA A 493 6.21 -0.96 -11.17
C ALA A 493 4.81 -0.44 -10.81
N ALA A 494 4.69 0.87 -10.55
CA ALA A 494 3.41 1.52 -10.27
C ALA A 494 2.45 1.43 -11.48
N LEU A 495 2.96 1.63 -12.70
CA LEU A 495 2.16 1.47 -13.92
C LEU A 495 1.69 0.04 -14.11
N THR A 496 2.57 -0.96 -13.99
CA THR A 496 2.20 -2.38 -14.08
C THR A 496 1.09 -2.72 -13.10
N MET A 497 1.23 -2.30 -11.84
CA MET A 497 0.17 -2.50 -10.84
C MET A 497 -1.12 -1.79 -11.24
N ALA A 498 -1.05 -0.56 -11.73
CA ALA A 498 -2.20 0.23 -12.16
C ALA A 498 -2.95 -0.42 -13.35
N VAL A 499 -2.23 -0.96 -14.33
CA VAL A 499 -2.81 -1.71 -15.44
C VAL A 499 -3.52 -2.97 -14.92
N GLY A 500 -2.88 -3.73 -14.04
CA GLY A 500 -3.50 -4.89 -13.41
C GLY A 500 -4.72 -4.55 -12.57
N ALA A 501 -4.68 -3.42 -11.85
CA ALA A 501 -5.81 -2.91 -11.09
C ALA A 501 -6.97 -2.51 -12.00
N SER A 502 -6.70 -1.83 -13.13
CA SER A 502 -7.72 -1.50 -14.13
C SER A 502 -8.37 -2.74 -14.74
N ARG A 503 -7.58 -3.77 -15.03
CA ARG A 503 -8.06 -5.01 -15.66
C ARG A 503 -8.79 -5.96 -14.73
N GLY A 504 -8.38 -6.04 -13.46
CA GLY A 504 -8.82 -7.08 -12.54
C GLY A 504 -9.46 -6.61 -11.24
N MET A 505 -8.98 -5.51 -10.64
CA MET A 505 -9.53 -5.01 -9.37
C MET A 505 -10.78 -4.17 -9.65
N PHE A 506 -10.63 -3.16 -10.49
CA PHE A 506 -11.65 -2.16 -10.78
C PHE A 506 -12.45 -2.49 -12.04
N LEU A 507 -11.93 -3.35 -12.94
CA LEU A 507 -12.58 -3.74 -14.20
C LEU A 507 -12.87 -2.56 -15.14
N THR A 508 -12.22 -1.41 -14.96
CA THR A 508 -12.42 -0.19 -15.76
C THR A 508 -12.00 -0.34 -17.22
N GLU A 509 -10.87 -0.99 -17.50
CA GLU A 509 -10.45 -1.25 -18.90
C GLU A 509 -11.46 -2.13 -19.65
N PRO A 510 -11.88 -3.30 -19.13
CA PRO A 510 -12.88 -4.10 -19.81
C PRO A 510 -14.27 -3.44 -19.86
N GLU A 511 -14.64 -2.56 -18.93
CA GLU A 511 -15.85 -1.72 -19.07
C GLU A 511 -15.76 -0.77 -20.27
N MET A 512 -14.65 -0.05 -20.42
CA MET A 512 -14.43 0.85 -21.56
C MET A 512 -14.44 0.07 -22.88
N ALA A 513 -13.76 -1.08 -22.91
CA ALA A 513 -13.77 -1.97 -24.05
C ALA A 513 -15.17 -2.54 -24.34
N ALA A 514 -15.97 -2.86 -23.32
CA ALA A 514 -17.34 -3.33 -23.50
C ALA A 514 -18.28 -2.23 -24.01
N HIS A 515 -18.03 -0.97 -23.63
CA HIS A 515 -18.77 0.19 -24.11
C HIS A 515 -18.50 0.49 -25.59
N ALA A 516 -17.29 0.18 -26.08
CA ALA A 516 -16.92 0.36 -27.48
C ALA A 516 -17.75 -0.54 -28.42
N ASP A 517 -18.09 -0.01 -29.59
CA ASP A 517 -18.70 -0.77 -30.68
C ASP A 517 -17.69 -1.76 -31.29
N PRO A 518 -18.14 -2.94 -31.75
CA PRO A 518 -17.33 -3.82 -32.58
C PRO A 518 -16.88 -3.11 -33.86
N HIS A 519 -15.68 -3.43 -34.32
CA HIS A 519 -15.26 -3.02 -35.66
C HIS A 519 -16.05 -3.82 -36.71
N LEU A 520 -16.49 -3.15 -37.77
CA LEU A 520 -17.20 -3.74 -38.91
C LEU A 520 -16.48 -3.32 -40.19
N SER A 521 -16.48 -4.20 -41.20
CA SER A 521 -15.96 -3.87 -42.54
C SER A 521 -16.81 -2.78 -43.21
N GLU A 522 -16.30 -2.15 -44.28
CA GLU A 522 -17.03 -1.12 -45.04
C GLU A 522 -18.40 -1.57 -45.54
N LYS A 523 -18.57 -2.88 -45.80
CA LYS A 523 -19.84 -3.50 -46.20
C LYS A 523 -20.72 -3.93 -45.02
N GLY A 524 -20.33 -3.60 -43.79
CA GLY A 524 -21.00 -4.01 -42.56
C GLY A 524 -20.88 -5.50 -42.21
N GLY A 525 -19.87 -6.19 -42.74
CA GLY A 525 -19.53 -7.57 -42.38
C GLY A 525 -18.58 -7.64 -41.17
N SER A 526 -18.52 -8.79 -40.51
CA SER A 526 -17.69 -9.04 -39.32
C SER A 526 -16.21 -8.81 -39.60
N THR A 527 -15.47 -8.27 -38.62
CA THR A 527 -14.01 -8.19 -38.66
C THR A 527 -13.41 -8.93 -37.46
N PHE A 528 -12.23 -9.53 -37.66
CA PHE A 528 -11.56 -10.34 -36.64
C PHE A 528 -10.65 -9.54 -35.67
N THR A 529 -10.86 -8.23 -35.55
CA THR A 529 -10.16 -7.40 -34.56
C THR A 529 -10.60 -7.76 -33.14
N SER A 530 -9.65 -7.99 -32.24
CA SER A 530 -9.93 -8.43 -30.87
C SER A 530 -9.28 -7.53 -29.81
N TYR A 531 -10.02 -7.34 -28.73
CA TYR A 531 -9.47 -6.98 -27.42
C TYR A 531 -8.59 -8.15 -26.93
N TYR A 532 -7.28 -7.93 -26.94
CA TYR A 532 -6.24 -8.98 -26.74
C TYR A 532 -6.49 -10.23 -27.58
N ASN A 533 -6.11 -11.40 -27.07
CA ASN A 533 -6.32 -12.71 -27.70
C ASN A 533 -7.74 -13.26 -27.45
N GLN A 534 -8.53 -12.65 -26.56
CA GLN A 534 -9.66 -13.27 -25.83
C GLN A 534 -10.92 -12.38 -25.75
N SER A 535 -11.20 -11.50 -26.73
CA SER A 535 -12.25 -10.47 -26.58
C SER A 535 -13.64 -10.99 -26.20
N ALA A 536 -14.04 -12.16 -26.69
CA ALA A 536 -15.38 -12.69 -26.45
C ALA A 536 -15.55 -13.16 -24.99
N THR A 537 -14.54 -13.76 -24.38
CA THR A 537 -14.64 -14.30 -23.00
C THR A 537 -14.60 -13.19 -21.96
N ALA A 538 -13.75 -12.18 -22.16
CA ALA A 538 -13.58 -11.08 -21.21
C ALA A 538 -14.62 -9.95 -21.33
N LEU A 539 -15.30 -9.80 -22.47
CA LEU A 539 -16.29 -8.72 -22.66
C LEU A 539 -17.73 -9.21 -22.61
N MET A 540 -18.01 -10.51 -22.86
CA MET A 540 -19.38 -11.02 -22.93
C MET A 540 -20.18 -10.85 -21.64
N ALA A 541 -19.52 -10.86 -20.48
CA ALA A 541 -20.22 -10.64 -19.23
C ALA A 541 -20.76 -9.19 -19.13
N PHE A 542 -19.94 -8.21 -19.53
CA PHE A 542 -20.33 -6.80 -19.54
C PHE A 542 -21.31 -6.50 -20.67
N ASN A 543 -21.00 -6.98 -21.87
CA ASN A 543 -21.78 -6.71 -23.06
C ASN A 543 -21.76 -7.96 -23.96
N PRO A 544 -22.79 -8.83 -23.87
CA PRO A 544 -22.86 -10.09 -24.61
C PRO A 544 -22.88 -9.88 -26.14
N GLN A 545 -23.15 -8.66 -26.58
CA GLN A 545 -23.16 -8.26 -27.97
C GLN A 545 -21.81 -8.46 -28.67
N HIS A 546 -20.69 -8.37 -27.93
CA HIS A 546 -19.35 -8.59 -28.49
C HIS A 546 -19.16 -9.99 -29.07
N LEU A 547 -19.80 -11.01 -28.49
CA LEU A 547 -19.84 -12.36 -29.05
C LEU A 547 -20.65 -12.38 -30.36
N ILE A 548 -21.82 -11.76 -30.32
CA ILE A 548 -22.80 -11.75 -31.40
C ILE A 548 -22.22 -11.08 -32.66
N TYR A 549 -21.60 -9.92 -32.51
CA TYR A 549 -21.06 -9.16 -33.64
C TYR A 549 -19.78 -9.75 -34.25
N ARG A 550 -18.99 -10.47 -33.46
CA ARG A 550 -17.71 -11.04 -33.89
C ARG A 550 -17.87 -12.30 -34.74
N PHE A 551 -18.83 -13.17 -34.39
CA PHE A 551 -18.93 -14.50 -35.00
C PHE A 551 -20.06 -14.64 -36.04
N HIS A 552 -20.96 -13.67 -36.18
CA HIS A 552 -22.07 -13.76 -37.12
C HIS A 552 -21.78 -13.00 -38.42
N GLY A 553 -21.17 -13.70 -39.38
CA GLY A 553 -20.94 -13.22 -40.76
C GLY A 553 -22.20 -13.14 -41.63
N SER A 554 -23.35 -13.66 -41.16
CA SER A 554 -24.61 -13.66 -41.92
C SER A 554 -25.71 -12.81 -41.26
N PRO A 555 -26.38 -11.91 -42.01
CA PRO A 555 -27.59 -11.21 -41.57
C PRO A 555 -28.74 -12.11 -41.13
N SER A 556 -28.76 -13.37 -41.58
CA SER A 556 -29.86 -14.32 -41.33
C SER A 556 -29.85 -14.96 -39.93
N MET A 557 -28.83 -14.70 -39.11
CA MET A 557 -28.62 -15.38 -37.81
C MET A 557 -28.87 -14.50 -36.59
N LEU A 558 -29.26 -13.24 -36.76
CA LEU A 558 -29.67 -12.37 -35.64
C LEU A 558 -31.18 -12.32 -35.62
N ASP A 559 -31.78 -12.81 -34.54
CA ASP A 559 -33.22 -12.76 -34.37
C ASP A 559 -33.67 -11.28 -34.37
N PRO A 560 -34.57 -10.86 -35.27
CA PRO A 560 -35.06 -9.50 -35.34
C PRO A 560 -35.64 -8.96 -34.02
N ILE A 561 -36.01 -9.85 -33.08
CA ILE A 561 -36.43 -9.53 -31.71
C ILE A 561 -35.43 -8.63 -30.98
N PHE A 562 -34.14 -8.78 -31.27
CA PHE A 562 -33.05 -8.03 -30.66
C PHE A 562 -33.11 -6.54 -30.94
N PHE A 563 -33.68 -6.13 -32.07
CA PHE A 563 -33.70 -4.75 -32.54
C PHE A 563 -35.06 -4.06 -32.30
N MET A 564 -35.90 -4.66 -31.47
CA MET A 564 -37.20 -4.10 -31.11
C MET A 564 -37.08 -2.98 -30.08
N PRO A 565 -37.83 -1.88 -30.24
CA PRO A 565 -38.05 -0.90 -29.18
C PRO A 565 -38.72 -1.53 -27.96
N ILE A 566 -38.21 -1.24 -26.76
CA ILE A 566 -38.66 -1.84 -25.49
C ILE A 566 -40.10 -1.46 -25.15
N ASP A 567 -40.49 -0.23 -25.48
CA ASP A 567 -41.84 0.32 -25.30
C ASP A 567 -42.93 -0.44 -26.09
N LYS A 568 -42.53 -1.33 -27.00
CA LYS A 568 -43.44 -2.20 -27.76
C LYS A 568 -43.45 -3.66 -27.32
N ILE A 569 -42.59 -4.06 -26.37
CA ILE A 569 -42.46 -5.45 -25.87
C ILE A 569 -43.72 -5.90 -25.13
N GLU A 570 -44.45 -4.99 -24.47
CA GLU A 570 -45.69 -5.32 -23.76
C GLU A 570 -46.88 -5.58 -24.70
N SER A 571 -46.77 -5.20 -25.99
CA SER A 571 -47.79 -5.52 -26.98
C SER A 571 -47.48 -6.87 -27.63
N SER A 572 -48.29 -7.89 -27.34
CA SER A 572 -48.16 -9.22 -27.97
C SER A 572 -48.21 -9.21 -29.51
N GLN A 573 -48.69 -8.12 -30.11
CA GLN A 573 -48.71 -7.90 -31.56
C GLN A 573 -47.34 -7.55 -32.18
N ALA A 574 -46.39 -6.99 -31.41
CA ALA A 574 -45.07 -6.61 -31.93
C ALA A 574 -44.24 -7.82 -32.39
N PHE A 575 -44.45 -8.99 -31.78
CA PHE A 575 -43.77 -10.25 -32.12
C PHE A 575 -44.26 -10.88 -33.43
N ASN A 576 -45.41 -10.46 -33.97
CA ASN A 576 -46.07 -11.13 -35.09
C ASN A 576 -45.76 -10.51 -36.47
N ASN A 577 -45.07 -9.35 -36.54
CA ASN A 577 -44.76 -8.68 -37.80
C ASN A 577 -43.26 -8.75 -38.16
N HIS A 578 -42.79 -9.93 -38.56
CA HIS A 578 -41.39 -10.18 -38.92
C HIS A 578 -40.82 -9.21 -39.97
N LYS A 579 -41.64 -8.70 -40.90
CA LYS A 579 -41.19 -7.75 -41.94
C LYS A 579 -40.75 -6.42 -41.33
N GLU A 580 -41.52 -5.88 -40.38
CA GLU A 580 -41.17 -4.65 -39.68
C GLU A 580 -39.91 -4.83 -38.81
N LEU A 581 -39.77 -6.00 -38.18
CA LEU A 581 -38.60 -6.33 -37.37
C LEU A 581 -37.31 -6.42 -38.22
N TRP A 582 -37.39 -7.00 -39.42
CA TRP A 582 -36.26 -7.06 -40.35
C TRP A 582 -35.82 -5.69 -40.85
N GLU A 583 -36.75 -4.76 -41.11
CA GLU A 583 -36.38 -3.40 -41.50
C GLU A 583 -35.72 -2.64 -40.35
N LYS A 584 -36.22 -2.77 -39.11
CA LYS A 584 -35.56 -2.19 -37.93
C LYS A 584 -34.16 -2.77 -37.70
N ALA A 585 -33.98 -4.08 -37.88
CA ALA A 585 -32.68 -4.71 -37.80
C ALA A 585 -31.68 -4.13 -38.81
N LYS A 586 -32.11 -3.84 -40.05
CA LYS A 586 -31.28 -3.20 -41.07
C LYS A 586 -30.89 -1.77 -40.70
N ILE A 587 -31.86 -0.97 -40.23
CA ILE A 587 -31.61 0.41 -39.77
C ILE A 587 -30.62 0.37 -38.59
N TYR A 588 -30.80 -0.56 -37.66
CA TYR A 588 -29.94 -0.66 -36.47
C TYR A 588 -28.51 -1.02 -36.87
N LYS A 589 -28.35 -1.94 -37.81
CA LYS A 589 -27.04 -2.28 -38.38
C LYS A 589 -26.40 -1.09 -39.11
N ALA A 590 -27.18 -0.32 -39.87
CA ALA A 590 -26.69 0.89 -40.52
C ALA A 590 -26.20 1.95 -39.51
N SER A 591 -26.73 1.95 -38.28
CA SER A 591 -26.34 2.90 -37.25
C SER A 591 -24.88 2.80 -36.80
N PHE A 592 -24.26 1.62 -36.91
CA PHE A 592 -22.82 1.43 -36.61
C PHE A 592 -21.91 2.17 -37.60
N LEU A 593 -22.42 2.47 -38.79
CA LEU A 593 -21.67 3.17 -39.84
C LEU A 593 -22.14 4.63 -39.99
N LYS A 594 -23.43 4.91 -39.80
CA LYS A 594 -24.06 6.19 -40.14
C LYS A 594 -24.59 7.00 -38.94
N GLY A 595 -24.62 6.46 -37.73
CA GLY A 595 -25.26 7.11 -36.57
C GLY A 595 -26.67 6.59 -36.25
N ARG A 596 -27.18 6.85 -35.04
CA ARG A 596 -28.52 6.43 -34.57
C ARG A 596 -29.63 7.47 -34.83
N GLU A 597 -29.52 8.32 -35.84
CA GLU A 597 -30.55 9.33 -36.14
C GLU A 597 -31.95 8.70 -36.26
N ASP A 598 -32.05 7.58 -36.97
CA ASP A 598 -33.30 6.83 -37.18
C ASP A 598 -33.85 6.14 -35.91
N PHE A 599 -33.06 6.05 -34.84
CA PHE A 599 -33.43 5.45 -33.53
C PHE A 599 -33.49 6.48 -32.40
N LYS A 600 -33.54 7.78 -32.71
CA LYS A 600 -33.53 8.84 -31.69
C LYS A 600 -34.65 8.65 -30.67
N GLY A 601 -34.27 8.50 -29.40
CA GLY A 601 -35.21 8.34 -28.28
C GLY A 601 -35.87 6.96 -28.20
N GLN A 602 -35.44 5.98 -29.01
CA GLN A 602 -35.87 4.59 -28.92
C GLN A 602 -34.72 3.73 -28.39
N THR A 603 -35.01 2.96 -27.35
CA THR A 603 -34.06 2.00 -26.81
C THR A 603 -34.46 0.61 -27.24
N THR A 604 -33.50 -0.10 -27.83
CA THR A 604 -33.73 -1.45 -28.34
C THR A 604 -33.56 -2.49 -27.24
N PHE A 605 -34.17 -3.66 -27.39
CA PHE A 605 -33.91 -4.81 -26.51
C PHE A 605 -32.40 -5.10 -26.42
N PHE A 606 -31.67 -4.91 -27.53
CA PHE A 606 -30.22 -4.98 -27.57
C PHE A 606 -29.54 -4.06 -26.55
N ASP A 607 -29.99 -2.81 -26.45
CA ASP A 607 -29.43 -1.82 -25.52
C ASP A 607 -29.73 -2.19 -24.05
N MET A 608 -30.76 -3.01 -23.77
CA MET A 608 -30.98 -3.57 -22.42
C MET A 608 -29.90 -4.56 -22.01
N LEU A 609 -29.36 -5.33 -22.97
CA LEU A 609 -28.37 -6.37 -22.70
C LEU A 609 -27.00 -5.81 -22.31
N ASP A 610 -26.72 -4.54 -22.63
CA ASP A 610 -25.53 -3.85 -22.16
C ASP A 610 -25.53 -3.78 -20.62
N ASN A 611 -24.43 -4.17 -19.99
CA ASN A 611 -24.22 -4.31 -18.55
C ASN A 611 -25.43 -4.82 -17.74
N ILE A 612 -26.12 -5.86 -18.25
CA ILE A 612 -27.32 -6.41 -17.57
C ILE A 612 -27.02 -6.94 -16.16
N GLY A 613 -25.79 -7.42 -15.94
CA GLY A 613 -25.34 -7.92 -14.64
C GLY A 613 -24.89 -6.83 -13.66
N LEU A 614 -24.88 -5.56 -14.05
CA LEU A 614 -24.29 -4.45 -13.27
C LEU A 614 -22.86 -4.77 -12.81
N ILE A 615 -22.11 -5.46 -13.66
CA ILE A 615 -20.71 -5.81 -13.46
C ILE A 615 -19.83 -4.68 -14.00
N GLY A 616 -18.75 -4.33 -13.30
CA GLY A 616 -18.07 -3.07 -13.61
C GLY A 616 -17.18 -2.50 -12.52
N GLY A 617 -17.02 -1.18 -12.48
CA GLY A 617 -16.35 -0.48 -11.38
C GLY A 617 -16.95 -0.81 -10.01
N PRO A 618 -16.26 -0.51 -8.90
CA PRO A 618 -16.79 -0.70 -7.54
C PRO A 618 -18.16 -0.06 -7.31
N MET A 619 -18.47 1.00 -8.07
CA MET A 619 -19.73 1.72 -7.99
C MET A 619 -20.87 1.11 -8.79
N GLN A 620 -20.58 0.36 -9.87
CA GLN A 620 -21.60 -0.38 -10.62
C GLN A 620 -21.91 -1.71 -9.91
N ARG A 621 -20.86 -2.40 -9.44
CA ARG A 621 -20.96 -3.64 -8.63
C ARG A 621 -21.42 -3.41 -7.18
N LYS A 622 -21.94 -2.22 -6.87
CA LYS A 622 -22.31 -1.89 -5.50
C LYS A 622 -23.49 -2.75 -5.04
N GLY A 623 -23.42 -3.21 -3.80
CA GLY A 623 -24.50 -3.95 -3.15
C GLY A 623 -24.71 -3.47 -1.72
N TRP A 624 -25.50 -4.20 -0.93
CA TRP A 624 -25.75 -3.87 0.47
C TRP A 624 -24.47 -3.68 1.30
N ARG A 625 -23.37 -4.35 0.93
CA ARG A 625 -22.07 -4.19 1.59
C ARG A 625 -21.33 -2.89 1.26
N THR A 626 -21.66 -2.24 0.14
CA THR A 626 -21.04 -0.96 -0.27
C THR A 626 -21.58 0.20 0.56
N GLN A 627 -22.80 0.09 1.08
CA GLN A 627 -23.31 0.99 2.11
C GLN A 627 -22.32 1.10 3.28
N TRP A 628 -21.90 -0.06 3.79
CA TRP A 628 -20.94 -0.16 4.89
C TRP A 628 -19.55 0.42 4.59
N GLN A 629 -19.14 0.41 3.32
CA GLN A 629 -17.88 1.04 2.90
C GLN A 629 -17.94 2.55 3.05
N PHE A 630 -19.07 3.16 2.67
CA PHE A 630 -19.18 4.62 2.64
C PHE A 630 -19.75 5.24 3.92
N ASP A 631 -20.38 4.46 4.80
CA ASP A 631 -20.94 4.96 6.06
C ASP A 631 -19.93 5.73 6.92
N SER A 632 -18.66 5.31 6.91
CA SER A 632 -17.59 6.00 7.64
C SER A 632 -17.30 7.40 7.08
N LEU A 633 -17.67 7.68 5.84
CA LEU A 633 -17.45 8.95 5.16
C LEU A 633 -18.57 9.97 5.44
N TYR A 634 -19.71 9.52 5.96
CA TYR A 634 -20.81 10.41 6.31
C TYR A 634 -20.55 11.07 7.66
N VAL A 635 -20.70 12.39 7.68
CA VAL A 635 -20.63 13.18 8.92
C VAL A 635 -22.02 13.17 9.53
N SER A 636 -22.13 12.71 10.77
CA SER A 636 -23.41 12.64 11.47
C SER A 636 -23.43 13.50 12.73
N ASP A 637 -24.53 14.21 12.94
CA ASP A 637 -24.83 14.86 14.22
C ASP A 637 -25.54 13.82 15.11
N ARG A 638 -24.99 13.53 16.29
CA ARG A 638 -25.70 12.72 17.29
C ARG A 638 -26.72 13.59 18.01
N THR A 639 -27.99 13.18 18.00
CA THR A 639 -28.98 13.76 18.92
C THR A 639 -28.86 13.04 20.26
N GLU A 640 -28.62 13.79 21.33
CA GLU A 640 -28.71 13.25 22.70
C GLU A 640 -30.17 13.31 23.13
N THR A 641 -30.75 12.17 23.50
CA THR A 641 -32.10 12.12 24.06
C THR A 641 -31.96 11.80 25.53
N ILE A 642 -32.43 12.66 26.42
CA ILE A 642 -32.34 12.41 27.85
C ILE A 642 -33.62 11.70 28.29
N ASP A 643 -33.50 10.54 28.94
CA ASP A 643 -34.66 9.82 29.49
C ASP A 643 -35.27 10.59 30.69
N LYS A 644 -36.42 10.11 31.16
CA LYS A 644 -37.12 10.71 32.32
C LYS A 644 -36.31 10.63 33.62
N GLU A 645 -35.25 9.83 33.66
CA GLU A 645 -34.33 9.68 34.79
C GLU A 645 -33.02 10.47 34.61
N GLY A 646 -32.90 11.30 33.57
CA GLY A 646 -31.72 12.14 33.33
C GLY A 646 -30.55 11.43 32.64
N ARG A 647 -30.74 10.21 32.10
CA ARG A 647 -29.69 9.45 31.40
C ARG A 647 -29.70 9.79 29.92
N VAL A 648 -28.50 9.97 29.35
CA VAL A 648 -28.33 10.16 27.90
C VAL A 648 -28.60 8.83 27.19
N ILE A 649 -29.79 8.70 26.60
CA ILE A 649 -30.08 7.75 25.53
C ILE A 649 -29.45 8.32 24.26
N LYS A 650 -28.55 7.57 23.62
CA LYS A 650 -28.04 7.94 22.29
C LYS A 650 -29.24 7.97 21.32
N GLY A 651 -29.61 9.16 20.86
CA GLY A 651 -30.71 9.37 19.91
C GLY A 651 -30.33 8.99 18.49
N ALA A 652 -31.27 9.21 17.56
CA ALA A 652 -31.07 8.94 16.14
C ALA A 652 -29.82 9.68 15.62
N VAL A 653 -28.97 8.94 14.91
CA VAL A 653 -27.81 9.47 14.20
C VAL A 653 -28.33 10.10 12.91
N LYS A 654 -28.24 11.43 12.79
CA LYS A 654 -28.71 12.15 11.60
C LYS A 654 -27.55 12.66 10.76
N THR A 655 -27.69 12.60 9.45
CA THR A 655 -26.61 12.99 8.55
C THR A 655 -26.52 14.51 8.47
N ASN A 656 -25.31 15.05 8.66
CA ASN A 656 -25.02 16.44 8.35
C ASN A 656 -24.72 16.56 6.85
N HIS A 657 -25.74 16.86 6.05
CA HIS A 657 -25.66 16.82 4.59
C HIS A 657 -24.63 17.78 3.98
N MET A 658 -24.48 18.98 4.53
CA MET A 658 -23.50 19.97 4.05
C MET A 658 -22.07 19.49 4.27
N LYS A 659 -21.77 19.08 5.50
CA LYS A 659 -20.42 18.64 5.86
C LYS A 659 -20.04 17.34 5.17
N THR A 660 -21.00 16.43 5.05
CA THR A 660 -20.86 15.21 4.25
C THR A 660 -20.54 15.54 2.79
N PHE A 661 -21.30 16.45 2.16
CA PHE A 661 -21.05 16.85 0.78
C PHE A 661 -19.64 17.41 0.59
N LYS A 662 -19.21 18.34 1.46
CA LYS A 662 -17.86 18.92 1.41
C LYS A 662 -16.74 17.91 1.61
N HIS A 663 -16.99 16.86 2.39
CA HIS A 663 -16.02 15.79 2.56
C HIS A 663 -15.92 14.93 1.29
N LEU A 664 -17.06 14.45 0.79
CA LEU A 664 -17.13 13.55 -0.37
C LEU A 664 -16.67 14.23 -1.66
N GLU A 665 -16.94 15.53 -1.82
CA GLU A 665 -16.58 16.25 -3.05
C GLU A 665 -15.08 16.30 -3.29
N ASN A 666 -14.27 16.29 -2.22
CA ASN A 666 -12.81 16.31 -2.35
C ASN A 666 -12.26 14.92 -2.67
N ILE A 667 -12.93 13.85 -2.21
CA ILE A 667 -12.54 12.46 -2.49
C ILE A 667 -12.74 12.14 -3.98
N GLY A 668 -13.91 12.46 -4.56
CA GLY A 668 -14.14 12.27 -6.00
C GLY A 668 -15.60 12.17 -6.43
N TYR A 669 -15.79 12.20 -7.75
CA TYR A 669 -17.07 12.17 -8.44
C TYR A 669 -17.89 10.93 -8.10
N GLU A 670 -17.27 9.75 -8.06
CA GLU A 670 -17.98 8.49 -7.86
C GLU A 670 -18.68 8.44 -6.48
N LEU A 671 -18.03 8.96 -5.44
CA LEU A 671 -18.64 9.05 -4.11
C LEU A 671 -19.73 10.12 -4.03
N LEU A 672 -19.55 11.24 -4.74
CA LEU A 672 -20.60 12.25 -4.87
C LEU A 672 -21.83 11.71 -5.57
N GLN A 673 -21.65 10.98 -6.67
CA GLN A 673 -22.73 10.36 -7.42
C GLN A 673 -23.48 9.35 -6.54
N ASP A 674 -22.77 8.53 -5.75
CA ASP A 674 -23.41 7.59 -4.83
C ASP A 674 -24.22 8.28 -3.75
N TYR A 675 -23.66 9.31 -3.14
CA TYR A 675 -24.36 10.12 -2.14
C TYR A 675 -25.63 10.75 -2.71
N VAL A 676 -25.55 11.37 -3.89
CA VAL A 676 -26.73 11.90 -4.59
C VAL A 676 -27.74 10.78 -4.88
N THR A 677 -27.28 9.62 -5.36
CA THR A 677 -28.15 8.46 -5.64
C THR A 677 -28.89 8.02 -4.38
N LYS A 678 -28.21 7.87 -3.23
CA LYS A 678 -28.85 7.49 -1.96
C LYS A 678 -29.86 8.53 -1.49
N LEU A 679 -29.55 9.82 -1.60
CA LEU A 679 -30.53 10.88 -1.34
C LEU A 679 -31.76 10.76 -2.25
N THR A 680 -31.61 10.32 -3.49
CA THR A 680 -32.73 10.20 -4.44
C THR A 680 -33.60 8.95 -4.23
N VAL A 681 -32.99 7.80 -3.91
CA VAL A 681 -33.65 6.50 -3.76
C VAL A 681 -34.33 6.37 -2.39
N GLY A 682 -33.64 6.74 -1.31
CA GLY A 682 -34.18 6.82 0.06
C GLY A 682 -35.00 8.09 0.30
N ASN A 683 -35.96 8.35 -0.59
CA ASN A 683 -36.94 9.45 -0.43
C ASN A 683 -38.32 8.98 -0.88
N LYS A 684 -38.60 7.68 -0.73
CA LYS A 684 -39.93 7.11 -0.94
C LYS A 684 -40.65 7.10 0.42
N PRO A 685 -41.92 7.52 0.49
CA PRO A 685 -42.63 7.66 1.76
C PRO A 685 -42.80 6.38 2.61
N ASP A 686 -42.52 5.20 2.04
CA ASP A 686 -42.85 3.89 2.61
C ASP A 686 -41.60 2.97 2.79
N ASP A 687 -40.37 3.43 2.50
CA ASP A 687 -39.13 2.64 2.63
C ASP A 687 -38.30 3.09 3.85
N ASP A 688 -37.71 2.14 4.60
CA ASP A 688 -36.71 2.44 5.64
C ASP A 688 -35.49 3.10 5.00
N ASP A 689 -35.29 4.40 5.25
CA ASP A 689 -34.21 5.16 4.61
C ASP A 689 -32.83 4.81 5.19
N ASP A 690 -31.92 4.39 4.31
CA ASP A 690 -30.52 4.06 4.63
C ASP A 690 -29.72 5.19 5.32
N LEU A 691 -30.18 6.44 5.22
CA LEU A 691 -29.57 7.63 5.84
C LEU A 691 -30.37 8.18 7.04
N GLY A 692 -31.55 7.62 7.34
CA GLY A 692 -32.38 8.00 8.49
C GLY A 692 -33.04 9.39 8.44
N ASP A 693 -32.99 10.09 7.30
CA ASP A 693 -33.43 11.49 7.14
C ASP A 693 -34.55 11.65 6.10
N GLY A 694 -35.54 10.76 6.15
CA GLY A 694 -36.61 10.70 5.16
C GLY A 694 -37.31 12.02 4.91
N ASN A 695 -37.54 12.29 3.62
CA ASN A 695 -38.06 13.54 3.06
C ASN A 695 -37.06 14.70 2.93
N PHE A 696 -35.73 14.54 3.16
CA PHE A 696 -34.75 15.64 2.99
C PHE A 696 -34.90 16.43 1.67
N LEU A 697 -35.02 15.72 0.52
CA LEU A 697 -35.12 16.38 -0.80
C LEU A 697 -36.46 17.11 -1.01
N SER A 698 -37.49 16.73 -0.26
CA SER A 698 -38.82 17.33 -0.32
C SER A 698 -39.10 18.32 0.83
N ALA A 699 -38.16 18.47 1.77
CA ALA A 699 -38.32 19.33 2.95
C ALA A 699 -38.49 20.81 2.56
N ARG A 700 -39.54 21.41 3.10
CA ARG A 700 -39.87 22.83 2.94
C ARG A 700 -40.18 23.48 4.28
N ASN A 701 -39.72 24.72 4.45
CA ASN A 701 -40.07 25.56 5.58
C ASN A 701 -41.43 26.22 5.32
N THR A 702 -42.51 25.48 5.55
CA THR A 702 -43.89 25.98 5.43
C THR A 702 -44.47 26.38 6.78
N PHE A 703 -45.50 27.22 6.76
CA PHE A 703 -46.28 27.54 7.96
C PHE A 703 -46.93 26.25 8.50
N GLY A 704 -46.64 25.92 9.76
CA GLY A 704 -47.08 24.67 10.39
C GLY A 704 -46.08 23.50 10.37
N ALA A 705 -44.92 23.63 9.70
CA ALA A 705 -43.87 22.61 9.73
C ALA A 705 -43.27 22.43 11.14
N ASN A 706 -43.04 21.17 11.55
CA ASN A 706 -42.40 20.86 12.83
C ASN A 706 -40.92 21.28 12.83
N ALA A 707 -40.28 21.32 14.02
CA ALA A 707 -38.91 21.79 14.18
C ALA A 707 -37.88 20.99 13.34
N GLU A 708 -38.13 19.69 13.21
CA GLU A 708 -37.29 18.76 12.44
C GLU A 708 -37.34 19.03 10.93
N THR A 709 -38.54 19.21 10.37
CA THR A 709 -38.74 19.56 8.95
C THR A 709 -38.13 20.92 8.65
N LYS A 710 -38.21 21.88 9.57
CA LYS A 710 -37.57 23.19 9.43
C LYS A 710 -36.03 23.07 9.42
N LYS A 711 -35.46 22.23 10.30
CA LYS A 711 -34.01 21.96 10.32
C LYS A 711 -33.55 21.35 8.99
N LEU A 712 -34.26 20.33 8.49
CA LEU A 712 -33.94 19.68 7.20
C LEU A 712 -34.09 20.66 6.03
N ALA A 713 -35.14 21.47 6.01
CA ALA A 713 -35.34 22.49 4.98
C ALA A 713 -34.21 23.54 4.96
N ASN A 714 -33.70 23.95 6.13
CA ASN A 714 -32.56 24.86 6.22
C ASN A 714 -31.25 24.20 5.76
N GLN A 715 -30.96 22.97 6.21
CA GLN A 715 -29.79 22.23 5.73
C GLN A 715 -29.80 22.01 4.21
N ARG A 716 -30.99 21.71 3.66
CA ARG A 716 -31.20 21.60 2.21
C ARG A 716 -30.90 22.92 1.50
N LYS A 717 -31.45 24.03 2.00
CA LYS A 717 -31.22 25.36 1.44
C LYS A 717 -29.72 25.70 1.42
N GLU A 718 -29.03 25.52 2.55
CA GLU A 718 -27.59 25.79 2.66
C GLU A 718 -26.80 24.96 1.64
N LEU A 719 -27.06 23.65 1.56
CA LEU A 719 -26.38 22.77 0.59
C LEU A 719 -26.61 23.23 -0.85
N PHE A 720 -27.85 23.58 -1.20
CA PHE A 720 -28.20 23.97 -2.56
C PHE A 720 -27.59 25.33 -2.91
N GLU A 721 -27.55 26.29 -1.98
CA GLU A 721 -26.88 27.58 -2.17
C GLU A 721 -25.37 27.41 -2.38
N TYR A 722 -24.73 26.53 -1.60
CA TYR A 722 -23.32 26.20 -1.78
C TYR A 722 -23.03 25.60 -3.16
N VAL A 723 -23.78 24.56 -3.52
CA VAL A 723 -23.66 23.88 -4.81
C VAL A 723 -23.92 24.82 -5.99
N PHE A 724 -24.96 25.66 -5.89
CA PHE A 724 -25.33 26.59 -6.95
C PHE A 724 -24.23 27.63 -7.17
N LYS A 725 -23.67 28.17 -6.09
CA LYS A 725 -22.54 29.09 -6.18
C LYS A 725 -21.32 28.43 -6.82
N LYS A 726 -20.95 27.23 -6.39
CA LYS A 726 -19.69 26.58 -6.78
C LYS A 726 -19.70 25.97 -8.18
N TYR A 727 -20.79 25.31 -8.56
CA TYR A 727 -20.85 24.52 -9.80
C TYR A 727 -21.69 25.16 -10.91
N PHE A 728 -22.62 26.06 -10.58
CA PHE A 728 -23.41 26.77 -11.58
C PHE A 728 -22.87 28.16 -11.91
N ASP A 729 -21.89 28.65 -11.14
CA ASP A 729 -21.31 29.99 -11.26
C ASP A 729 -22.38 31.10 -11.21
N LYS A 730 -23.36 30.91 -10.32
CA LYS A 730 -24.51 31.82 -10.13
C LYS A 730 -24.65 32.24 -8.68
N GLU A 731 -25.22 33.42 -8.48
CA GLU A 731 -25.44 33.96 -7.15
C GLU A 731 -26.52 33.17 -6.39
N PRO A 732 -26.33 32.86 -5.08
CA PRO A 732 -27.32 32.12 -4.29
C PRO A 732 -28.73 32.72 -4.31
N LYS A 733 -28.85 34.04 -4.46
CA LYS A 733 -30.15 34.75 -4.56
C LYS A 733 -31.01 34.28 -5.74
N ASP A 734 -30.38 33.79 -6.81
CA ASP A 734 -31.07 33.35 -8.04
C ASP A 734 -31.54 31.88 -7.98
N LEU A 735 -31.15 31.15 -6.92
CA LEU A 735 -31.50 29.74 -6.73
C LEU A 735 -33.01 29.52 -6.70
N GLY A 736 -33.77 30.43 -6.07
CA GLY A 736 -35.23 30.33 -5.98
C GLY A 736 -35.89 30.29 -7.36
N ASN A 737 -35.56 31.27 -8.20
CA ASN A 737 -36.05 31.37 -9.58
C ASN A 737 -35.63 30.14 -10.41
N TYR A 738 -34.41 29.66 -10.22
CA TYR A 738 -33.91 28.47 -10.89
C TYR A 738 -34.72 27.21 -10.52
N LEU A 739 -34.92 26.97 -9.23
CA LEU A 739 -35.73 25.84 -8.74
C LEU A 739 -37.20 25.95 -9.17
N ASP A 740 -37.78 27.16 -9.21
CA ASP A 740 -39.14 27.38 -9.68
C ASP A 740 -39.33 27.00 -11.14
N SER A 741 -38.33 27.27 -11.99
CA SER A 741 -38.34 26.83 -13.39
C SER A 741 -38.37 25.31 -13.51
N ILE A 742 -37.60 24.61 -12.67
CA ILE A 742 -37.57 23.14 -12.64
C ILE A 742 -38.89 22.58 -12.11
N ARG A 743 -39.42 23.13 -11.00
CA ARG A 743 -40.69 22.71 -10.39
C ARG A 743 -41.85 22.81 -11.38
N LYS A 744 -41.92 23.90 -12.14
CA LYS A 744 -42.95 24.08 -13.17
C LYS A 744 -42.89 22.94 -14.19
N GLY A 745 -41.70 22.64 -14.73
CA GLY A 745 -41.51 21.54 -15.68
C GLY A 745 -41.89 20.17 -15.09
N LYS A 746 -41.49 19.86 -13.85
CA LYS A 746 -41.84 18.60 -13.19
C LYS A 746 -43.33 18.46 -12.87
N ARG A 747 -44.00 19.57 -12.53
CA ARG A 747 -45.45 19.59 -12.33
C ARG A 747 -46.18 19.28 -13.64
N ASP A 748 -45.74 19.86 -14.75
CA ASP A 748 -46.32 19.60 -16.08
C ASP A 748 -46.10 18.14 -16.52
N GLU A 749 -44.90 17.59 -16.30
CA GLU A 749 -44.58 16.17 -16.55
C GLU A 749 -45.48 15.22 -15.73
N LEU A 750 -45.65 15.50 -14.43
CA LEU A 750 -46.49 14.71 -13.54
C LEU A 750 -47.97 14.76 -13.93
N ILE A 751 -48.50 15.95 -14.22
CA ILE A 751 -49.89 16.11 -14.69
C ILE A 751 -50.11 15.36 -16.00
N LYS A 752 -49.15 15.42 -16.93
CA LYS A 752 -49.20 14.66 -18.19
C LYS A 752 -49.21 13.14 -17.94
N SER A 753 -48.35 12.66 -17.04
CA SER A 753 -48.28 11.24 -16.65
C SER A 753 -49.61 10.74 -16.06
N ILE A 754 -50.23 11.53 -15.18
CA ILE A 754 -51.54 11.22 -14.60
C ILE A 754 -52.63 11.17 -15.68
N ARG A 755 -52.62 12.13 -16.61
CA ARG A 755 -53.54 12.13 -17.77
C ARG A 755 -53.38 10.92 -18.69
N LEU A 756 -52.17 10.34 -18.73
CA LEU A 756 -51.85 9.13 -19.51
C LEU A 756 -52.19 7.83 -18.75
N GLY A 757 -52.81 7.91 -17.57
CA GLY A 757 -53.32 6.75 -16.83
C GLY A 757 -52.48 6.29 -15.65
N ASN A 758 -51.34 6.93 -15.36
CA ASN A 758 -50.54 6.61 -14.18
C ASN A 758 -51.19 7.09 -12.88
N LYS A 759 -51.02 6.34 -11.79
CA LYS A 759 -51.61 6.65 -10.48
C LYS A 759 -51.07 7.98 -9.94
N ALA A 760 -51.96 8.88 -9.54
CA ALA A 760 -51.59 10.13 -8.90
C ALA A 760 -50.94 9.88 -7.52
N PRO A 761 -49.88 10.63 -7.16
CA PRO A 761 -49.24 10.49 -5.87
C PRO A 761 -50.09 11.07 -4.73
N LYS A 762 -49.81 10.64 -3.50
CA LYS A 762 -50.54 11.10 -2.29
C LYS A 762 -50.38 12.61 -2.07
N ASN A 763 -49.21 13.19 -2.38
CA ASN A 763 -48.93 14.61 -2.25
C ASN A 763 -48.17 15.14 -3.47
N ILE A 764 -48.89 15.83 -4.36
CA ILE A 764 -48.35 16.37 -5.61
C ILE A 764 -47.21 17.38 -5.35
N ASP A 765 -47.37 18.29 -4.38
CA ASP A 765 -46.38 19.35 -4.16
C ASP A 765 -45.08 18.80 -3.55
N GLN A 766 -45.18 17.81 -2.68
CA GLN A 766 -44.03 17.11 -2.10
C GLN A 766 -43.27 16.31 -3.17
N ASP A 767 -43.98 15.59 -4.03
CA ASP A 767 -43.40 14.85 -5.15
C ASP A 767 -42.72 15.76 -6.17
N VAL A 768 -43.36 16.90 -6.50
CA VAL A 768 -42.77 17.91 -7.39
C VAL A 768 -41.52 18.52 -6.76
N GLU A 769 -41.52 18.80 -5.45
CA GLU A 769 -40.33 19.32 -4.76
C GLU A 769 -39.19 18.29 -4.75
N GLY A 770 -39.49 17.03 -4.43
CA GLY A 770 -38.53 15.94 -4.48
C GLY A 770 -37.95 15.78 -5.89
N ALA A 771 -38.80 15.73 -6.92
CA ALA A 771 -38.37 15.62 -8.32
C ALA A 771 -37.52 16.81 -8.78
N ALA A 772 -37.86 18.04 -8.36
CA ALA A 772 -37.08 19.23 -8.69
C ALA A 772 -35.71 19.22 -7.99
N SER A 773 -35.66 18.81 -6.72
CA SER A 773 -34.39 18.64 -5.99
C SER A 773 -33.50 17.56 -6.61
N ARG A 774 -34.07 16.43 -7.06
CA ARG A 774 -33.33 15.37 -7.77
C ARG A 774 -32.73 15.90 -9.07
N GLU A 775 -33.54 16.56 -9.89
CA GLU A 775 -33.08 17.17 -11.15
C GLU A 775 -31.99 18.23 -10.92
N PHE A 776 -32.10 19.03 -9.86
CA PHE A 776 -31.06 20.00 -9.48
C PHE A 776 -29.71 19.32 -9.18
N LEU A 777 -29.72 18.24 -8.38
CA LEU A 777 -28.52 17.49 -8.02
C LEU A 777 -27.94 16.73 -9.22
N ASP A 778 -28.78 16.18 -10.09
CA ASP A 778 -28.34 15.58 -11.36
C ASP A 778 -27.60 16.61 -12.22
N ARG A 779 -28.16 17.81 -12.37
CA ARG A 779 -27.51 18.91 -13.11
C ARG A 779 -26.20 19.36 -12.47
N MET A 780 -26.11 19.32 -11.14
CA MET A 780 -24.85 19.56 -10.42
C MET A 780 -23.79 18.52 -10.80
N LEU A 781 -24.11 17.22 -10.82
CA LEU A 781 -23.15 16.17 -11.18
C LEU A 781 -22.59 16.37 -12.60
N ALA A 782 -23.41 16.75 -13.58
CA ALA A 782 -22.93 17.10 -14.91
C ALA A 782 -21.90 18.23 -14.89
N ARG A 783 -22.14 19.26 -14.06
CA ARG A 783 -21.26 20.42 -13.92
C ARG A 783 -19.96 20.09 -13.19
N VAL A 784 -19.99 19.17 -12.22
CA VAL A 784 -18.77 18.64 -11.58
C VAL A 784 -17.84 18.01 -12.62
N VAL A 785 -18.38 17.17 -13.51
CA VAL A 785 -17.58 16.53 -14.58
C VAL A 785 -16.92 17.59 -15.46
N ILE A 786 -17.66 18.60 -15.93
CA ILE A 786 -17.11 19.64 -16.80
C ILE A 786 -16.07 20.50 -16.11
N LYS A 787 -16.27 20.85 -14.84
CA LYS A 787 -15.31 21.68 -14.09
C LYS A 787 -14.03 20.94 -13.74
N ARG A 788 -14.07 19.62 -13.55
CA ARG A 788 -12.90 18.83 -13.08
C ARG A 788 -12.23 18.00 -14.17
N LEU A 789 -13.01 17.56 -15.15
CA LEU A 789 -12.61 16.72 -16.28
C LEU A 789 -13.22 17.26 -17.59
N PRO A 790 -12.95 18.51 -17.97
CA PRO A 790 -13.53 19.12 -19.18
C PRO A 790 -13.30 18.29 -20.45
N SER A 791 -12.21 17.53 -20.57
CA SER A 791 -11.96 16.66 -21.73
C SER A 791 -12.97 15.51 -21.83
N LYS A 792 -13.60 15.10 -20.73
CA LYS A 792 -14.49 13.94 -20.64
C LYS A 792 -15.68 14.04 -21.59
N ILE A 793 -16.23 15.24 -21.80
CA ILE A 793 -17.36 15.45 -22.73
C ILE A 793 -17.01 15.11 -24.18
N LEU A 794 -15.72 15.23 -24.54
CA LEU A 794 -15.20 14.82 -25.86
C LEU A 794 -14.92 13.32 -25.87
N ARG A 795 -14.28 12.82 -24.81
CA ARG A 795 -13.82 11.42 -24.71
C ARG A 795 -14.98 10.42 -24.61
N MET A 796 -16.10 10.77 -23.99
CA MET A 796 -17.26 9.88 -23.82
C MET A 796 -18.28 9.92 -24.97
N ASP A 797 -18.08 10.83 -25.93
CA ASP A 797 -19.01 11.03 -27.03
C ASP A 797 -18.71 10.09 -28.20
N ARG A 798 -19.77 9.67 -28.89
CA ARG A 798 -19.72 8.63 -29.94
C ARG A 798 -20.45 9.12 -31.17
N ASP A 799 -19.89 8.92 -32.36
CA ASP A 799 -20.56 9.27 -33.61
C ASP A 799 -21.92 8.58 -33.68
N ARG A 800 -21.97 7.30 -33.26
CA ARG A 800 -23.19 6.49 -33.20
C ARG A 800 -24.31 7.12 -32.37
N MET A 801 -23.97 7.86 -31.31
CA MET A 801 -24.93 8.50 -30.40
C MET A 801 -25.21 9.97 -30.76
N SER A 802 -24.47 10.52 -31.72
CA SER A 802 -24.63 11.90 -32.19
C SER A 802 -25.68 12.01 -33.30
N GLU A 803 -26.42 13.12 -33.32
CA GLU A 803 -27.44 13.37 -34.37
C GLU A 803 -26.82 13.53 -35.77
N LYS A 804 -25.59 14.04 -35.85
CA LYS A 804 -24.90 14.35 -37.12
C LYS A 804 -23.91 13.28 -37.55
N GLY A 805 -23.81 12.16 -36.82
CA GLY A 805 -22.79 11.13 -37.07
C GLY A 805 -21.36 11.65 -36.94
N THR A 806 -21.14 12.69 -36.14
CA THR A 806 -19.81 13.28 -35.87
C THR A 806 -19.71 13.57 -34.37
N SER A 807 -18.81 12.87 -33.70
CA SER A 807 -18.49 13.05 -32.30
C SER A 807 -17.88 14.41 -32.02
N ARG A 808 -18.05 14.86 -30.78
CA ARG A 808 -17.47 16.09 -30.27
C ARG A 808 -15.95 16.09 -30.39
N TYR A 809 -15.28 14.95 -30.24
CA TYR A 809 -13.84 14.80 -30.47
C TYR A 809 -13.46 15.24 -31.89
N LYS A 810 -14.10 14.64 -32.92
CA LYS A 810 -13.85 14.98 -34.33
C LYS A 810 -14.24 16.42 -34.67
N GLN A 811 -15.36 16.90 -34.11
CA GLN A 811 -15.79 18.28 -34.32
C GLN A 811 -14.78 19.29 -33.79
N VAL A 812 -14.28 19.10 -32.56
CA VAL A 812 -13.29 20.02 -31.97
C VAL A 812 -11.96 19.95 -32.69
N MET A 813 -11.50 18.76 -33.08
CA MET A 813 -10.30 18.60 -33.92
C MET A 813 -10.41 19.43 -35.21
N LYS A 814 -11.58 19.38 -35.86
CA LYS A 814 -11.87 20.16 -37.06
C LYS A 814 -11.90 21.66 -36.77
N ASP A 815 -12.58 22.09 -35.70
CA ASP A 815 -12.65 23.50 -35.29
C ASP A 815 -11.27 24.08 -34.98
N MET A 816 -10.33 23.25 -34.53
CA MET A 816 -8.94 23.64 -34.27
C MET A 816 -8.08 23.70 -35.53
N GLY A 817 -8.60 23.25 -36.69
CA GLY A 817 -7.88 23.22 -37.98
C GLY A 817 -6.93 22.03 -38.11
N LEU A 818 -7.17 20.94 -37.38
CA LEU A 818 -6.29 19.76 -37.31
C LEU A 818 -6.88 18.54 -38.06
N GLU A 819 -7.83 18.78 -38.97
CA GLU A 819 -8.40 17.75 -39.84
C GLU A 819 -7.27 17.14 -40.70
N GLY A 820 -6.98 15.84 -40.50
CA GLY A 820 -5.86 15.14 -41.15
C GLY A 820 -4.53 15.14 -40.36
N ASN A 821 -4.44 15.84 -39.23
CA ASN A 821 -3.28 15.80 -38.32
C ASN A 821 -3.68 15.24 -36.95
N PHE A 822 -4.15 13.99 -36.96
CA PHE A 822 -4.71 13.29 -35.82
C PHE A 822 -3.74 13.18 -34.65
N ASP A 823 -2.46 12.91 -34.92
CA ASP A 823 -1.46 12.72 -33.86
C ASP A 823 -1.17 14.02 -33.10
N THR A 824 -1.25 15.18 -33.78
CA THR A 824 -1.12 16.47 -33.08
C THR A 824 -2.29 16.74 -32.16
N PHE A 825 -3.53 16.43 -32.59
CA PHE A 825 -4.70 16.62 -31.74
C PHE A 825 -4.70 15.66 -30.55
N ASP A 826 -4.30 14.41 -30.77
CA ASP A 826 -4.08 13.39 -29.74
C ASP A 826 -3.06 13.89 -28.69
N ASP A 827 -1.89 14.39 -29.10
CA ASP A 827 -0.92 14.98 -28.16
C ASP A 827 -1.52 16.13 -27.32
N ILE A 828 -2.39 16.98 -27.90
CA ILE A 828 -3.07 18.06 -27.16
C ILE A 828 -4.09 17.50 -26.16
N MET A 829 -4.84 16.47 -26.54
CA MET A 829 -5.79 15.78 -25.65
C MET A 829 -5.06 15.10 -24.49
N GLN A 830 -3.93 14.45 -24.76
CA GLN A 830 -3.06 13.83 -23.76
C GLN A 830 -2.48 14.87 -22.78
N ASP A 831 -2.11 16.06 -23.27
CA ASP A 831 -1.67 17.16 -22.40
C ASP A 831 -2.82 17.68 -21.54
N MET A 832 -4.04 17.77 -22.07
CA MET A 832 -5.21 18.13 -21.26
C MET A 832 -5.49 17.08 -20.15
N ILE A 833 -5.34 15.79 -20.46
CA ILE A 833 -5.42 14.68 -19.49
C ILE A 833 -4.36 14.82 -18.39
N LEU A 834 -3.13 15.21 -18.75
CA LEU A 834 -2.06 15.47 -17.79
C LEU A 834 -2.46 16.60 -16.83
N ALA A 835 -3.00 17.71 -17.33
CA ALA A 835 -3.47 18.82 -16.49
C ALA A 835 -4.56 18.36 -15.51
N GLU A 836 -5.55 17.60 -15.99
CA GLU A 836 -6.61 17.02 -15.15
C GLU A 836 -6.03 16.11 -14.05
N GLN A 837 -5.04 15.27 -14.38
CA GLN A 837 -4.43 14.38 -13.40
C GLN A 837 -3.54 15.12 -12.39
N MET A 838 -2.77 16.12 -12.82
CA MET A 838 -1.96 16.94 -11.92
C MET A 838 -2.85 17.70 -10.92
N MET A 839 -4.02 18.18 -11.36
CA MET A 839 -5.00 18.79 -10.46
C MET A 839 -5.50 17.79 -9.40
N ARG A 840 -5.93 16.59 -9.80
CA ARG A 840 -6.32 15.51 -8.85
C ARG A 840 -5.18 15.19 -7.87
N LYS A 841 -3.95 15.02 -8.35
CA LYS A 841 -2.76 14.80 -7.51
C LYS A 841 -2.60 15.91 -6.46
N ASN A 842 -2.77 17.18 -6.85
CA ASN A 842 -2.66 18.32 -5.95
C ASN A 842 -3.77 18.36 -4.89
N VAL A 843 -5.01 18.03 -5.24
CA VAL A 843 -6.13 17.94 -4.29
C VAL A 843 -5.91 16.80 -3.31
N SER A 844 -5.49 15.62 -3.80
CA SER A 844 -5.15 14.46 -2.96
C SER A 844 -4.01 14.75 -1.99
N ALA A 845 -2.96 15.44 -2.45
CA ALA A 845 -1.85 15.86 -1.59
C ALA A 845 -2.32 16.80 -0.47
N LYS A 846 -3.20 17.77 -0.77
CA LYS A 846 -3.80 18.65 0.24
C LYS A 846 -4.65 17.89 1.24
N MET A 847 -5.47 16.94 0.79
CA MET A 847 -6.27 16.10 1.71
C MET A 847 -5.39 15.29 2.66
N ARG A 848 -4.32 14.66 2.14
CA ARG A 848 -3.37 13.90 2.96
C ARG A 848 -2.63 14.78 3.96
N ASP A 849 -2.24 16.00 3.58
CA ASP A 849 -1.64 16.98 4.49
C ASP A 849 -2.61 17.35 5.63
N MET A 850 -3.89 17.57 5.32
CA MET A 850 -4.90 17.87 6.35
C MET A 850 -5.17 16.68 7.28
N GLN A 851 -5.17 15.46 6.74
CA GLN A 851 -5.28 14.21 7.51
C GLN A 851 -4.08 14.03 8.45
N ALA A 852 -2.85 14.25 7.95
CA ALA A 852 -1.61 14.19 8.74
C ALA A 852 -1.60 15.21 9.89
N LYS A 853 -2.25 16.37 9.70
CA LYS A 853 -2.46 17.41 10.72
C LYS A 853 -3.64 17.13 11.66
N ASN A 854 -4.22 15.91 11.61
CA ASN A 854 -5.38 15.49 12.41
C ASN A 854 -6.61 16.39 12.29
N ARG A 855 -6.74 17.17 11.21
CA ARG A 855 -7.92 18.02 11.02
C ARG A 855 -9.18 17.16 10.88
N PRO A 856 -10.34 17.59 11.43
CA PRO A 856 -11.62 16.95 11.17
C PRO A 856 -11.87 16.84 9.66
N ARG A 857 -12.44 15.72 9.20
CA ARG A 857 -12.75 15.48 7.78
C ARG A 857 -13.64 16.56 7.17
N GLU A 858 -14.45 17.17 8.02
CA GLU A 858 -15.40 18.25 7.78
C GLU A 858 -14.70 19.60 7.56
N GLU A 859 -13.46 19.74 8.02
CA GLU A 859 -12.60 20.92 7.84
C GLU A 859 -11.64 20.76 6.66
N TYR A 860 -11.77 19.70 5.85
CA TYR A 860 -10.95 19.56 4.63
C TYR A 860 -11.16 20.71 3.64
N GLY A 861 -12.20 21.52 3.87
CA GLY A 861 -12.37 22.84 3.28
C GLY A 861 -12.77 22.81 1.82
N ASP A 862 -12.97 24.01 1.28
CA ASP A 862 -13.23 24.22 -0.14
C ASP A 862 -11.89 24.24 -0.88
N ILE A 863 -11.31 23.05 -1.11
CA ILE A 863 -10.07 22.94 -1.88
C ILE A 863 -10.40 23.43 -3.31
N PRO A 864 -9.66 24.42 -3.86
CA PRO A 864 -9.86 24.83 -5.24
C PRO A 864 -9.63 23.63 -6.15
N TYR A 865 -10.73 23.15 -6.76
CA TYR A 865 -10.74 21.93 -7.55
C TYR A 865 -11.54 22.15 -8.83
N GLU A 866 -10.89 22.83 -9.76
CA GLU A 866 -11.44 23.20 -11.06
C GLU A 866 -10.29 23.30 -12.08
N ILE A 867 -10.57 22.87 -13.30
CA ILE A 867 -9.74 23.07 -14.48
C ILE A 867 -10.25 24.30 -15.24
N ASN A 868 -9.49 25.37 -15.14
CA ASN A 868 -9.64 26.62 -15.89
C ASN A 868 -8.28 27.11 -16.42
N GLU A 869 -8.27 28.17 -17.24
CA GLU A 869 -7.02 28.67 -17.85
C GLU A 869 -5.92 28.97 -16.83
N ASP A 870 -6.26 29.61 -15.71
CA ASP A 870 -5.29 29.99 -14.67
C ASP A 870 -4.70 28.75 -13.99
N SER A 871 -5.55 27.77 -13.71
CA SER A 871 -5.11 26.49 -13.15
C SER A 871 -4.20 25.72 -14.12
N ILE A 872 -4.51 25.70 -15.42
CA ILE A 872 -3.68 25.03 -16.44
C ILE A 872 -2.31 25.71 -16.53
N LYS A 873 -2.27 27.04 -16.58
CA LYS A 873 -1.03 27.83 -16.56
C LYS A 873 -0.21 27.56 -15.30
N ALA A 874 -0.86 27.49 -14.13
CA ALA A 874 -0.20 27.20 -12.86
C ALA A 874 0.38 25.78 -12.80
N LEU A 875 -0.30 24.79 -13.39
CA LEU A 875 0.16 23.40 -13.43
C LEU A 875 1.37 23.22 -14.37
N PHE A 876 1.35 23.85 -15.55
CA PHE A 876 2.42 23.69 -16.55
C PHE A 876 3.56 24.69 -16.44
N GLY A 877 3.37 25.82 -15.76
CA GLY A 877 4.40 26.84 -15.53
C GLY A 877 5.72 26.26 -14.98
N PRO A 878 5.72 25.42 -13.93
CA PRO A 878 6.93 24.78 -13.42
C PRO A 878 7.64 23.90 -14.46
N LEU A 879 6.89 23.14 -15.25
CA LEU A 879 7.45 22.25 -16.30
C LEU A 879 8.08 23.05 -17.45
N ILE A 880 7.49 24.21 -17.79
CA ILE A 880 8.04 25.12 -18.82
C ILE A 880 9.31 25.80 -18.32
N ALA A 881 9.31 26.28 -17.08
CA ALA A 881 10.44 26.98 -16.47
C ALA A 881 11.72 26.11 -16.41
N LYS A 882 11.55 24.78 -16.41
CA LYS A 882 12.64 23.81 -16.41
C LYS A 882 13.41 23.75 -17.74
N GLY A 883 12.75 24.03 -18.87
CA GLY A 883 13.41 24.11 -20.18
C GLY A 883 13.93 22.77 -20.76
N ASP A 884 13.53 21.62 -20.22
CA ASP A 884 13.97 20.28 -20.66
C ASP A 884 13.12 19.70 -21.82
N GLY A 885 12.13 20.46 -22.31
CA GLY A 885 11.23 20.06 -23.38
C GLY A 885 10.04 19.18 -22.94
N THR A 886 9.94 18.85 -21.65
CA THR A 886 8.81 18.07 -21.10
C THR A 886 7.47 18.77 -21.35
N MET A 887 7.43 20.09 -21.19
CA MET A 887 6.34 20.98 -21.58
C MET A 887 6.92 22.26 -22.19
N THR A 888 6.28 22.81 -23.21
CA THR A 888 6.69 24.06 -23.87
C THR A 888 5.56 25.07 -23.86
N GLN A 889 5.88 26.36 -24.03
CA GLN A 889 4.85 27.40 -24.14
C GLN A 889 3.88 27.11 -25.30
N GLU A 890 4.39 26.62 -26.43
CA GLU A 890 3.57 26.24 -27.58
C GLU A 890 2.57 25.13 -27.25
N ARG A 891 2.98 24.11 -26.48
CA ARG A 891 2.07 23.04 -26.04
C ARG A 891 1.02 23.56 -25.07
N LEU A 892 1.42 24.39 -24.11
CA LEU A 892 0.48 25.07 -23.21
C LEU A 892 -0.56 25.89 -24.00
N ASP A 893 -0.13 26.69 -24.99
CA ASP A 893 -1.04 27.51 -25.80
C ASP A 893 -2.04 26.65 -26.58
N ARG A 894 -1.62 25.49 -27.09
CA ARG A 894 -2.51 24.53 -27.76
C ARG A 894 -3.55 23.92 -26.80
N VAL A 895 -3.14 23.59 -25.57
CA VAL A 895 -4.05 23.07 -24.53
C VAL A 895 -5.06 24.14 -24.12
N LEU A 896 -4.62 25.38 -23.93
CA LEU A 896 -5.51 26.51 -23.64
C LEU A 896 -6.49 26.75 -24.79
N LYS A 897 -6.05 26.61 -26.05
CA LYS A 897 -6.93 26.67 -27.22
C LYS A 897 -8.00 25.57 -27.18
N LEU A 898 -7.61 24.31 -26.90
CA LEU A 898 -8.55 23.20 -26.74
C LEU A 898 -9.58 23.50 -25.63
N TYR A 899 -9.12 23.94 -24.46
CA TYR A 899 -9.99 24.33 -23.35
C TYR A 899 -10.98 25.42 -23.76
N GLY A 900 -10.51 26.46 -24.47
CA GLY A 900 -11.36 27.52 -25.02
C GLY A 900 -12.44 27.00 -25.97
N HIS A 901 -12.11 26.05 -26.85
CA HIS A 901 -13.11 25.40 -27.70
C HIS A 901 -14.15 24.60 -26.90
N ILE A 902 -13.73 23.87 -25.86
CA ILE A 902 -14.66 23.13 -24.99
C ILE A 902 -15.62 24.10 -24.30
N GLN A 903 -15.10 25.18 -23.73
CA GLN A 903 -15.90 26.20 -23.04
C GLN A 903 -16.90 26.86 -23.99
N ASN A 904 -16.43 27.32 -25.16
CA ASN A 904 -17.27 28.05 -26.10
C ASN A 904 -18.34 27.16 -26.75
N ASN A 905 -18.01 25.91 -27.09
CA ASN A 905 -18.93 25.04 -27.81
C ASN A 905 -19.92 24.33 -26.89
N TYR A 906 -19.51 24.00 -25.66
CA TYR A 906 -20.29 23.10 -24.79
C TYR A 906 -20.66 23.68 -23.43
N VAL A 907 -19.98 24.72 -22.94
CA VAL A 907 -20.29 25.29 -21.61
C VAL A 907 -21.07 26.58 -21.72
N ASN A 908 -20.58 27.52 -22.53
CA ASN A 908 -21.12 28.86 -22.69
C ASN A 908 -22.11 28.97 -23.86
N ASN A 909 -22.39 27.86 -24.55
CA ASN A 909 -23.25 27.84 -25.72
C ASN A 909 -24.72 27.70 -25.32
N GLU A 910 -25.53 28.75 -25.49
CA GLU A 910 -26.97 28.71 -25.19
C GLU A 910 -27.75 27.66 -25.99
N LYS A 911 -27.24 27.24 -27.15
CA LYS A 911 -27.85 26.19 -27.99
C LYS A 911 -27.49 24.78 -27.53
N PHE A 912 -26.51 24.64 -26.65
CA PHE A 912 -26.06 23.35 -26.11
C PHE A 912 -26.36 23.27 -24.62
N SER A 913 -27.04 22.20 -24.21
CA SER A 913 -27.32 21.98 -22.79
C SER A 913 -26.51 20.81 -22.28
N ILE A 914 -25.43 21.10 -21.55
CA ILE A 914 -24.62 20.08 -20.84
C ILE A 914 -25.53 19.14 -20.05
N GLU A 915 -26.51 19.73 -19.38
CA GLU A 915 -27.47 19.02 -18.54
C GLU A 915 -28.26 17.99 -19.35
N LYS A 916 -28.76 18.34 -20.54
CA LYS A 916 -29.46 17.38 -21.41
C LYS A 916 -28.54 16.27 -21.94
N GLU A 917 -27.26 16.55 -22.12
CA GLU A 917 -26.32 15.59 -22.69
C GLU A 917 -25.75 14.62 -21.67
N LEU A 918 -25.32 15.13 -20.50
CA LEU A 918 -24.62 14.36 -19.48
C LEU A 918 -25.57 13.72 -18.46
N VAL A 919 -26.70 14.37 -18.08
CA VAL A 919 -27.64 13.78 -17.09
C VAL A 919 -28.11 12.37 -17.44
N PRO A 920 -28.43 12.05 -18.70
CA PRO A 920 -28.76 10.68 -19.08
C PRO A 920 -27.65 9.65 -18.80
N TYR A 921 -26.39 10.03 -18.61
CA TYR A 921 -25.32 9.07 -18.29
C TYR A 921 -25.36 8.61 -16.83
N PHE A 922 -25.90 9.39 -15.90
CA PHE A 922 -25.85 9.06 -14.46
C PHE A 922 -27.20 8.94 -13.75
N LYS A 923 -28.30 9.40 -14.36
CA LYS A 923 -29.65 9.31 -13.78
C LYS A 923 -30.01 7.87 -13.37
N SER A 924 -30.44 7.65 -12.13
CA SER A 924 -30.94 6.36 -11.63
C SER A 924 -32.46 6.38 -11.49
N GLY A 925 -33.18 5.42 -12.09
CA GLY A 925 -34.62 5.25 -11.86
C GLY A 925 -35.32 4.35 -12.88
N ALA A 926 -36.44 3.75 -12.47
CA ALA A 926 -37.23 2.74 -13.21
C ALA A 926 -37.88 3.21 -14.53
N ALA A 927 -37.65 4.45 -14.97
CA ALA A 927 -38.21 5.01 -16.20
C ALA A 927 -37.20 5.88 -16.99
N GLY A 928 -35.90 5.76 -16.71
CA GLY A 928 -34.86 6.51 -17.42
C GLY A 928 -33.67 5.61 -17.71
N GLU A 929 -33.56 5.15 -18.94
CA GLU A 929 -32.43 4.36 -19.43
C GLU A 929 -31.17 5.21 -19.37
N ARG A 930 -30.15 4.72 -18.65
CA ARG A 930 -28.84 5.38 -18.65
C ARG A 930 -28.21 5.26 -20.04
N LYS A 931 -27.71 6.37 -20.61
CA LYS A 931 -26.92 6.39 -21.86
C LYS A 931 -25.61 5.61 -21.74
N SER A 932 -25.06 5.47 -20.54
CA SER A 932 -23.97 4.56 -20.22
C SER A 932 -24.29 3.81 -18.94
N LYS A 933 -24.12 2.50 -18.94
CA LYS A 933 -24.30 1.63 -17.78
C LYS A 933 -22.99 1.34 -17.06
N TYR A 934 -21.91 2.02 -17.43
CA TYR A 934 -20.57 1.84 -16.88
C TYR A 934 -20.16 2.98 -15.95
N THR A 935 -19.09 2.77 -15.18
CA THR A 935 -18.48 3.80 -14.33
C THR A 935 -18.03 5.02 -15.13
N ILE A 936 -18.23 6.23 -14.58
CA ILE A 936 -18.02 7.48 -15.34
C ILE A 936 -16.65 8.08 -15.06
N ALA A 937 -16.26 8.27 -13.81
CA ALA A 937 -15.06 9.05 -13.46
C ALA A 937 -14.30 8.47 -12.26
N LEU A 938 -14.09 7.14 -12.22
CA LEU A 938 -13.26 6.51 -11.19
C LEU A 938 -11.81 6.97 -11.25
N ASP A 939 -11.32 7.34 -12.43
CA ASP A 939 -10.02 7.95 -12.71
C ASP A 939 -9.83 9.34 -12.07
N GLU A 940 -10.90 9.95 -11.55
CA GLU A 940 -10.87 11.21 -10.79
C GLU A 940 -11.08 11.01 -9.29
N THR A 941 -11.44 9.79 -8.86
CA THR A 941 -11.72 9.48 -7.46
C THR A 941 -10.46 8.98 -6.75
N ASP A 942 -10.11 9.59 -5.62
CA ASP A 942 -8.99 9.13 -4.79
C ASP A 942 -9.40 7.91 -3.95
N LEU A 943 -8.96 6.75 -4.41
CA LEU A 943 -9.33 5.46 -3.81
C LEU A 943 -8.68 5.25 -2.43
N SER A 944 -7.65 6.02 -2.08
CA SER A 944 -6.97 5.90 -0.78
C SER A 944 -7.81 6.38 0.41
N PHE A 945 -8.86 7.15 0.14
CA PHE A 945 -9.80 7.60 1.17
C PHE A 945 -11.03 6.69 1.30
N ILE A 946 -11.09 5.56 0.58
CA ILE A 946 -12.20 4.60 0.64
C ILE A 946 -11.78 3.41 1.51
N PRO A 947 -12.52 3.05 2.57
CA PRO A 947 -12.20 1.89 3.41
C PRO A 947 -12.86 0.63 2.83
N PHE A 948 -12.23 0.02 1.83
CA PHE A 948 -12.82 -1.11 1.12
C PHE A 948 -13.08 -2.30 2.03
N ARG A 949 -12.23 -2.56 3.04
CA ARG A 949 -12.42 -3.66 4.03
C ARG A 949 -13.72 -3.53 4.84
N ALA A 950 -14.28 -2.34 4.99
CA ALA A 950 -15.59 -2.18 5.63
C ALA A 950 -16.74 -2.86 4.85
N GLY A 951 -16.51 -3.19 3.57
CA GLY A 951 -17.41 -4.02 2.77
C GLY A 951 -17.27 -5.52 3.04
N GLY A 952 -16.39 -5.96 3.93
CA GLY A 952 -16.18 -7.36 4.27
C GLY A 952 -15.13 -8.08 3.41
N PRO A 953 -14.84 -9.36 3.70
CA PRO A 953 -13.69 -10.10 3.14
C PRO A 953 -13.80 -10.48 1.65
N ASP A 954 -14.96 -10.28 1.02
CA ASP A 954 -15.21 -10.69 -0.37
C ASP A 954 -15.33 -9.52 -1.35
N VAL A 955 -14.85 -8.33 -1.00
CA VAL A 955 -15.02 -7.13 -1.86
C VAL A 955 -14.46 -7.35 -3.27
N LEU A 956 -13.33 -8.05 -3.40
CA LEU A 956 -12.74 -8.42 -4.68
C LEU A 956 -13.36 -9.69 -5.31
N LYS A 957 -13.70 -10.68 -4.47
CA LYS A 957 -14.16 -12.01 -4.93
C LYS A 957 -15.61 -12.05 -5.41
N ARG A 958 -16.43 -11.06 -5.07
CA ARG A 958 -17.90 -11.10 -5.19
C ARG A 958 -18.34 -11.70 -6.54
N SER A 959 -19.03 -12.83 -6.39
CA SER A 959 -19.48 -13.85 -7.35
C SER A 959 -20.16 -13.32 -8.59
#